data_AF-A0A3B9HSB3-F1
#
_entry.id   AF-A0A3B9HSB3-F1
#
_cell.length_a   1.000
_cell.length_b   1.000
_cell.length_c   1.000
_cell.angle_alpha   90.00
_cell.angle_beta   90.00
_cell.angle_gamma   90.00
#
_symmetry.space_group_name_H-M   'P 1'
#
loop_
_entity.id
_entity.type
_entity.pdbx_description
1 polymer ?
#
loop_
_entity_poly.entity_id
_entity_poly.type
_entity_poly.pdbx_seq_one_letter_code
_entity_poly.pdbx_strand_id
1 'polypeptide(L)'
;MCGVLGLILAKDSEKMGQTACQLLRMLEYRGYDSTGAVIQDEAGNISLRKDVGAPSKVVYELGIDKLVGQIFCGQVRWATFGAVTRDNAQPHEVCCHTHIYGAHNGNITNCSQLKEWLTSFGHKVVSDNDGEMVVHTVEHFFAEELKFKDENNMQDRYDALKNAVVRACQKTTGSFAAIIVDPVARRTVAIKAGSSLYIGQGHNPELGDFYLASSDLASVLNFTKVLIPIKEKQFAIFDSSDFRMYDIRDGSHIEHACQRSLLKVEETRLQHPYRYFMEQEIFSQSKNTAKLIGLLSGGNDVIRLLRDNVATHGECYTQVSESLQKLAQVTEHEEFVSRVGELFESPQIALLAQLTHKLDTTKVSLELESGFASLLEDVRKALEEIGGDRGSPALSRLIDGLFEFENIKLLEERMREFVDIIVKARTNGDSIYILACGTSFHAAKTAPLFFNEIAGISVTPLLPGEFRAQCTRSLGADDVVIGISQSGETKDLIDVFSFLEEKYPQAKRICILNNTNSTLALEKSHIYVPLFCGPEIAVPATKSFLNQLLVLYALALEVKSRLEKAGDAKIGDGLPASFHFEEMKKIPGLIDLTLKTTQQETEMVAEQLYLKPSMHILATRILGIAKEGALKIREIVLNHTEGFEGSEFKHGPNTILGLNSVFGLDAVAELMTRLEEVLNFVLENKKGEPLKPRGVERMFKAISEYAFKDLPPTYLSVEEREVFDEVFKHFDVFGSLYDNYPLIFITTPRKRDINLNISQINTHKIRGANVYLIAEDNNDLREAVSVAPSMAYPYKYGYITIPRTDSKILSIFSITVVLQMLAFKMSLKKMHFMDRLEIASHGVHPDVPKNVSKSITVD
;
A
#
# COMPACT_ATOMS: atom_id res chain seq x y z
N MET A 1 0.43 -8.80 -4.48
CA MET A 1 -0.18 -8.96 -5.79
C MET A 1 0.94 -9.18 -6.77
N CYS A 2 0.78 -10.16 -7.64
CA CYS A 2 1.66 -10.30 -8.79
C CYS A 2 1.51 -9.08 -9.72
N GLY A 3 2.37 -9.01 -10.72
CA GLY A 3 2.10 -8.19 -11.88
C GLY A 3 2.25 -8.99 -13.17
N VAL A 4 1.36 -8.76 -14.13
CA VAL A 4 1.42 -9.33 -15.48
C VAL A 4 1.58 -8.19 -16.49
N LEU A 5 2.40 -8.44 -17.51
CA LEU A 5 2.75 -7.50 -18.58
C LEU A 5 2.59 -8.15 -19.95
N GLY A 6 2.10 -7.38 -20.91
CA GLY A 6 2.13 -7.67 -22.34
C GLY A 6 2.53 -6.42 -23.11
N LEU A 7 3.59 -6.49 -23.91
CA LEU A 7 4.02 -5.40 -24.79
C LEU A 7 4.15 -5.95 -26.21
N ILE A 8 3.62 -5.22 -27.19
CA ILE A 8 3.85 -5.49 -28.60
C ILE A 8 4.29 -4.21 -29.29
N LEU A 9 5.37 -4.31 -30.06
CA LEU A 9 5.92 -3.23 -30.88
C LEU A 9 5.57 -3.44 -32.35
N ALA A 10 5.66 -2.37 -33.15
CA ALA A 10 5.50 -2.46 -34.60
C ALA A 10 6.57 -3.31 -35.31
N LYS A 11 7.78 -3.38 -34.76
CA LYS A 11 8.94 -4.11 -35.31
C LYS A 11 9.83 -4.66 -34.19
N ASP A 12 10.77 -5.53 -34.54
CA ASP A 12 11.82 -5.95 -33.60
C ASP A 12 12.62 -4.75 -33.09
N SER A 13 12.93 -4.76 -31.78
CA SER A 13 13.75 -3.75 -31.14
C SER A 13 14.89 -4.37 -30.36
N GLU A 14 16.10 -3.86 -30.57
CA GLU A 14 17.29 -4.19 -29.75
C GLU A 14 17.11 -3.79 -28.28
N LYS A 15 16.18 -2.88 -27.99
CA LYS A 15 15.87 -2.39 -26.65
C LYS A 15 14.70 -3.12 -25.98
N MET A 16 14.15 -4.16 -26.62
CA MET A 16 13.05 -4.94 -26.05
C MET A 16 13.40 -5.50 -24.66
N GLY A 17 14.56 -6.17 -24.52
CA GLY A 17 15.02 -6.73 -23.25
C GLY A 17 15.19 -5.68 -22.15
N GLN A 18 15.81 -4.54 -22.48
CA GLN A 18 15.99 -3.42 -21.54
C GLN A 18 14.63 -2.86 -21.07
N THR A 19 13.69 -2.73 -22.01
CA THR A 19 12.32 -2.28 -21.74
C THR A 19 11.55 -3.27 -20.85
N ALA A 20 11.66 -4.57 -21.15
CA ALA A 20 11.09 -5.64 -20.34
C ALA A 20 11.62 -5.61 -18.90
N CYS A 21 12.94 -5.45 -18.73
CA CYS A 21 13.56 -5.31 -17.41
C CYS A 21 13.04 -4.10 -16.64
N GLN A 22 12.89 -2.96 -17.32
CA GLN A 22 12.32 -1.76 -16.71
C GLN A 22 10.89 -2.00 -16.23
N LEU A 23 10.03 -2.58 -17.09
CA LEU A 23 8.64 -2.88 -16.75
C LEU A 23 8.52 -3.89 -15.61
N LEU A 24 9.32 -4.96 -15.60
CA LEU A 24 9.31 -5.97 -14.52
C LEU A 24 9.74 -5.36 -13.19
N ARG A 25 10.78 -4.53 -13.18
CA ARG A 25 11.23 -3.81 -11.97
C ARG A 25 10.20 -2.84 -11.44
N MET A 26 9.40 -2.23 -12.32
CA MET A 26 8.29 -1.38 -11.90
C MET A 26 7.18 -2.14 -11.19
N LEU A 27 7.07 -3.46 -11.35
CA LEU A 27 6.11 -4.29 -10.63
C LEU A 27 6.63 -4.81 -9.28
N GLU A 28 7.91 -4.63 -8.97
CA GLU A 28 8.56 -5.18 -7.77
C GLU A 28 7.87 -4.72 -6.49
N TYR A 29 7.34 -3.49 -6.47
CA TYR A 29 6.61 -2.95 -5.33
C TYR A 29 5.25 -3.61 -5.06
N ARG A 30 4.69 -4.36 -6.02
CA ARG A 30 3.47 -5.15 -5.76
C ARG A 30 3.79 -6.44 -4.98
N GLY A 31 5.08 -6.76 -4.91
CA GLY A 31 5.73 -7.85 -4.19
C GLY A 31 6.12 -9.01 -5.11
N TYR A 32 7.08 -9.82 -4.67
CA TYR A 32 7.74 -10.83 -5.50
C TYR A 32 8.20 -12.07 -4.70
N ASP A 33 8.24 -13.19 -5.42
CA ASP A 33 8.84 -14.47 -5.07
C ASP A 33 9.62 -15.03 -6.28
N SER A 34 9.12 -14.83 -7.50
CA SER A 34 9.78 -15.23 -8.75
C SER A 34 9.50 -14.23 -9.87
N THR A 35 10.39 -14.17 -10.86
CA THR A 35 10.29 -13.25 -12.01
C THR A 35 10.54 -14.00 -13.32
N GLY A 36 9.85 -13.62 -14.38
CA GLY A 36 10.13 -14.15 -15.71
C GLY A 36 9.60 -13.33 -16.87
N ALA A 37 10.12 -13.66 -18.05
CA ALA A 37 9.81 -13.04 -19.33
C ALA A 37 9.81 -14.08 -20.46
N VAL A 38 8.91 -13.89 -21.42
CA VAL A 38 8.96 -14.46 -22.76
C VAL A 38 9.10 -13.31 -23.74
N ILE A 39 10.11 -13.38 -24.62
CA ILE A 39 10.28 -12.44 -25.74
C ILE A 39 10.25 -13.22 -27.05
N GLN A 40 9.49 -12.71 -28.03
CA GLN A 40 9.36 -13.27 -29.37
C GLN A 40 9.79 -12.26 -30.43
N ASP A 41 10.64 -12.68 -31.36
CA ASP A 41 11.11 -11.88 -32.50
C ASP A 41 10.19 -11.96 -33.72
N GLU A 42 10.43 -11.18 -34.78
CA GLU A 42 9.65 -11.20 -36.04
C GLU A 42 9.73 -12.54 -36.78
N ALA A 43 10.84 -13.27 -36.64
CA ALA A 43 11.00 -14.60 -37.23
C ALA A 43 10.21 -15.69 -36.50
N GLY A 44 9.66 -15.40 -35.32
CA GLY A 44 8.88 -16.33 -34.51
C GLY A 44 9.71 -17.13 -33.49
N ASN A 45 10.98 -16.79 -33.29
CA ASN A 45 11.79 -17.40 -32.25
C ASN A 45 11.36 -16.88 -30.87
N ILE A 46 11.21 -17.80 -29.91
CA ILE A 46 10.74 -17.51 -28.56
C ILE A 46 11.86 -17.75 -27.54
N SER A 47 12.07 -16.79 -26.65
CA SER A 47 13.01 -16.87 -25.54
C SER A 47 12.30 -16.75 -24.19
N LEU A 48 12.03 -17.89 -23.54
CA LEU A 48 11.55 -17.95 -22.16
C LEU A 48 12.73 -17.89 -21.16
N ARG A 49 12.65 -16.98 -20.20
CA ARG A 49 13.61 -16.80 -19.09
C ARG A 49 12.84 -16.57 -17.80
N LYS A 50 12.95 -17.47 -16.83
CA LYS A 50 12.27 -17.36 -15.53
C LYS A 50 13.04 -18.04 -14.41
N ASP A 51 13.00 -17.45 -13.22
CA ASP A 51 13.58 -18.01 -11.99
C ASP A 51 13.00 -17.37 -10.71
N VAL A 52 13.37 -17.94 -9.55
CA VAL A 52 13.04 -17.44 -8.21
C VAL A 52 13.86 -16.20 -7.88
N GLY A 53 13.20 -15.17 -7.36
CA GLY A 53 13.84 -13.94 -6.88
C GLY A 53 13.25 -12.65 -7.43
N ALA A 54 13.81 -11.54 -6.91
CA ALA A 54 13.39 -10.18 -7.20
C ALA A 54 13.72 -9.75 -8.64
N PRO A 55 12.85 -8.96 -9.30
CA PRO A 55 13.14 -8.39 -10.62
C PRO A 55 14.45 -7.58 -10.65
N SER A 56 14.76 -6.82 -9.59
CA SER A 56 16.00 -6.04 -9.45
C SER A 56 17.30 -6.85 -9.67
N LYS A 57 17.26 -8.17 -9.46
CA LYS A 57 18.41 -9.07 -9.58
C LYS A 57 18.24 -10.06 -10.74
N VAL A 58 17.13 -10.79 -10.73
CA VAL A 58 16.89 -11.95 -11.60
C VAL A 58 16.87 -11.58 -13.07
N VAL A 59 16.40 -10.38 -13.44
CA VAL A 59 16.34 -9.98 -14.85
C VAL A 59 17.72 -9.90 -15.51
N TYR A 60 18.74 -9.49 -14.75
CA TYR A 60 20.12 -9.41 -15.24
C TYR A 60 20.82 -10.78 -15.17
N GLU A 61 20.57 -11.57 -14.12
CA GLU A 61 21.12 -12.92 -13.99
C GLU A 61 20.66 -13.85 -15.11
N LEU A 62 19.40 -13.71 -15.55
CA LEU A 62 18.84 -14.46 -16.66
C LEU A 62 19.17 -13.88 -18.05
N GLY A 63 19.83 -12.72 -18.08
CA GLY A 63 20.16 -12.01 -19.32
C GLY A 63 18.94 -11.51 -20.11
N ILE A 64 17.83 -11.21 -19.42
CA ILE A 64 16.61 -10.68 -20.05
C ILE A 64 16.91 -9.32 -20.71
N ASP A 65 17.78 -8.53 -20.09
CA ASP A 65 18.23 -7.22 -20.58
C ASP A 65 18.90 -7.25 -21.96
N LYS A 66 19.36 -8.42 -22.40
CA LYS A 66 20.08 -8.65 -23.65
C LYS A 66 19.21 -9.19 -24.78
N LEU A 67 17.93 -9.47 -24.51
CA LEU A 67 17.02 -10.05 -25.49
C LEU A 67 16.52 -8.99 -26.47
N VAL A 68 16.34 -9.41 -27.73
CA VAL A 68 15.79 -8.62 -28.84
C VAL A 68 14.47 -9.25 -29.25
N GLY A 69 13.49 -8.44 -29.65
CA GLY A 69 12.23 -8.96 -30.19
C GLY A 69 11.15 -7.89 -30.34
N GLN A 70 9.94 -8.35 -30.69
CA GLN A 70 8.76 -7.53 -30.97
C GLN A 70 7.66 -7.72 -29.91
N ILE A 71 7.48 -8.94 -29.39
CA ILE A 71 6.42 -9.26 -28.41
C ILE A 71 7.06 -9.66 -27.10
N PHE A 72 6.57 -9.11 -25.99
CA PHE A 72 6.99 -9.43 -24.64
C PHE A 72 5.78 -9.80 -23.79
N CYS A 73 5.86 -10.93 -23.11
CA CYS A 73 4.98 -11.30 -22.00
C CYS A 73 5.83 -11.46 -20.75
N GLY A 74 5.49 -10.74 -19.67
CA GLY A 74 6.28 -10.72 -18.44
C GLY A 74 5.44 -10.91 -17.21
N GLN A 75 6.07 -11.41 -16.16
CA GLN A 75 5.39 -11.64 -14.90
C GLN A 75 6.34 -11.52 -13.69
N VAL A 76 5.84 -10.85 -12.64
CA VAL A 76 6.43 -10.85 -11.30
C VAL A 76 5.43 -11.51 -10.36
N ARG A 77 5.79 -12.69 -9.82
CA ARG A 77 4.88 -13.55 -9.06
C ARG A 77 5.08 -13.35 -7.59
N TRP A 78 3.97 -13.22 -6.89
CA TRP A 78 3.79 -13.54 -5.49
C TRP A 78 3.03 -14.87 -5.39
N ALA A 79 3.60 -15.88 -4.77
CA ALA A 79 3.01 -17.21 -4.75
C ALA A 79 1.76 -17.28 -3.84
N THR A 80 0.62 -17.64 -4.43
CA THR A 80 -0.65 -17.97 -3.75
C THR A 80 -0.91 -19.47 -3.83
N PHE A 81 -0.78 -20.05 -5.03
CA PHE A 81 -0.89 -21.48 -5.32
C PHE A 81 0.44 -22.03 -5.84
N GLY A 82 0.92 -23.14 -5.27
CA GLY A 82 2.18 -23.78 -5.65
C GLY A 82 3.42 -23.13 -5.01
N ALA A 83 4.42 -23.94 -4.69
CA ALA A 83 5.66 -23.49 -4.06
C ALA A 83 6.44 -22.45 -4.89
N VAL A 84 7.35 -21.73 -4.24
CA VAL A 84 8.26 -20.79 -4.92
C VAL A 84 9.37 -21.58 -5.61
N THR A 85 9.15 -21.93 -6.88
CA THR A 85 10.07 -22.69 -7.72
C THR A 85 10.13 -22.10 -9.13
N ARG A 86 11.17 -22.45 -9.88
CA ARG A 86 11.33 -22.05 -11.29
C ARG A 86 10.19 -22.54 -12.18
N ASP A 87 9.69 -23.75 -11.96
CA ASP A 87 8.60 -24.32 -12.77
C ASP A 87 7.28 -23.57 -12.54
N ASN A 88 7.01 -23.18 -11.29
CA ASN A 88 5.87 -22.35 -10.92
C ASN A 88 6.04 -20.86 -11.26
N ALA A 89 7.24 -20.42 -11.68
CA ALA A 89 7.43 -19.06 -12.16
C ALA A 89 6.72 -18.90 -13.53
N GLN A 90 6.28 -17.68 -13.82
CA GLN A 90 5.58 -17.33 -15.06
C GLN A 90 6.50 -16.50 -15.96
N PRO A 91 6.28 -16.42 -17.28
CA PRO A 91 5.17 -17.03 -18.04
C PRO A 91 5.22 -18.57 -18.19
N HIS A 92 4.10 -19.14 -18.63
CA HIS A 92 3.97 -20.52 -19.05
C HIS A 92 3.87 -20.60 -20.58
N GLU A 93 4.74 -21.41 -21.18
CA GLU A 93 4.69 -21.77 -22.59
C GLU A 93 4.11 -23.18 -22.70
N VAL A 94 3.06 -23.35 -23.50
CA VAL A 94 2.32 -24.62 -23.61
C VAL A 94 2.16 -25.01 -25.09
N CYS A 95 2.42 -26.29 -25.38
CA CYS A 95 2.40 -26.85 -26.73
C CYS A 95 1.81 -28.28 -26.74
N CYS A 96 0.76 -28.55 -25.96
CA CYS A 96 0.16 -29.89 -25.89
C CYS A 96 -0.66 -30.21 -27.14
N HIS A 97 -1.55 -29.29 -27.53
CA HIS A 97 -2.44 -29.41 -28.69
C HIS A 97 -2.31 -28.25 -29.67
N THR A 98 -1.97 -27.05 -29.18
CA THR A 98 -1.61 -25.88 -30.00
C THR A 98 -0.59 -25.03 -29.23
N HIS A 99 0.25 -24.27 -29.92
CA HIS A 99 1.29 -23.47 -29.28
C HIS A 99 0.72 -22.12 -28.84
N ILE A 100 0.76 -21.85 -27.54
CA ILE A 100 0.55 -20.52 -26.96
C ILE A 100 1.47 -20.30 -25.76
N TYR A 101 1.64 -19.05 -25.35
CA TYR A 101 2.26 -18.73 -24.07
C TYR A 101 1.51 -17.63 -23.35
N GLY A 102 1.66 -17.54 -22.04
CA GLY A 102 0.99 -16.51 -21.28
C GLY A 102 1.31 -16.49 -19.79
N ALA A 103 0.76 -15.49 -19.14
CA ALA A 103 0.93 -15.25 -17.72
C ALA A 103 -0.36 -14.65 -17.14
N HIS A 104 -0.48 -14.71 -15.81
CA HIS A 104 -1.64 -14.24 -15.09
C HIS A 104 -1.26 -13.49 -13.79
N ASN A 105 -2.21 -12.68 -13.33
CA ASN A 105 -2.25 -12.06 -12.02
C ASN A 105 -3.63 -12.26 -11.39
N GLY A 106 -3.71 -12.90 -10.23
CA GLY A 106 -4.96 -13.13 -9.52
C GLY A 106 -4.95 -14.46 -8.80
N ASN A 107 -6.15 -15.02 -8.65
CA ASN A 107 -6.37 -16.31 -8.04
C ASN A 107 -7.43 -17.10 -8.82
N ILE A 108 -7.16 -18.38 -9.13
CA ILE A 108 -8.14 -19.31 -9.69
C ILE A 108 -8.56 -20.34 -8.63
N THR A 109 -9.75 -20.17 -8.05
CA THR A 109 -10.24 -21.00 -6.95
C THR A 109 -10.60 -22.43 -7.36
N ASN A 110 -10.87 -22.68 -8.64
CA ASN A 110 -11.09 -24.03 -9.17
C ASN A 110 -9.84 -24.66 -9.84
N CYS A 111 -8.63 -24.20 -9.46
CA CYS A 111 -7.36 -24.65 -10.04
C CYS A 111 -7.18 -26.19 -10.03
N SER A 112 -7.44 -26.86 -8.90
CA SER A 112 -7.28 -28.32 -8.80
C SER A 112 -8.23 -29.07 -9.75
N GLN A 113 -9.49 -28.61 -9.87
CA GLN A 113 -10.47 -29.19 -10.78
C GLN A 113 -10.07 -28.97 -12.24
N LEU A 114 -9.52 -27.78 -12.58
CA LEU A 114 -9.00 -27.52 -13.92
C LEU A 114 -7.82 -28.42 -14.25
N LYS A 115 -6.88 -28.63 -13.31
CA LYS A 115 -5.73 -29.51 -13.49
C LYS A 115 -6.14 -30.95 -13.79
N GLU A 116 -7.07 -31.50 -13.02
CA GLU A 116 -7.62 -32.84 -13.26
C GLU A 116 -8.31 -32.93 -14.62
N TRP A 117 -9.13 -31.94 -14.95
CA TRP A 117 -9.83 -31.86 -16.24
C TRP A 117 -8.83 -31.80 -17.41
N LEU A 118 -7.88 -30.88 -17.41
CA LEU A 118 -6.85 -30.75 -18.46
C LEU A 118 -6.02 -32.03 -18.62
N THR A 119 -5.61 -32.65 -17.52
CA THR A 119 -4.86 -33.92 -17.54
C THR A 119 -5.68 -35.03 -18.19
N SER A 120 -7.00 -35.08 -17.97
CA SER A 120 -7.89 -36.05 -18.60
C SER A 120 -8.01 -35.89 -20.13
N PHE A 121 -7.73 -34.68 -20.65
CA PHE A 121 -7.62 -34.38 -22.08
C PHE A 121 -6.19 -34.46 -22.63
N GLY A 122 -5.25 -35.03 -21.85
CA GLY A 122 -3.88 -35.29 -22.28
C GLY A 122 -2.92 -34.10 -22.22
N HIS A 123 -3.31 -32.99 -21.58
CA HIS A 123 -2.38 -31.88 -21.34
C HIS A 123 -1.29 -32.29 -20.34
N LYS A 124 -0.06 -31.88 -20.60
CA LYS A 124 1.10 -32.11 -19.72
C LYS A 124 1.33 -30.90 -18.84
N VAL A 125 0.56 -30.82 -17.75
CA VAL A 125 0.73 -29.80 -16.71
C VAL A 125 2.02 -30.08 -15.92
N VAL A 126 2.91 -29.09 -15.82
CA VAL A 126 4.24 -29.24 -15.17
C VAL A 126 4.38 -28.47 -13.85
N SER A 127 3.42 -27.62 -13.50
CA SER A 127 3.44 -26.81 -12.30
C SER A 127 2.12 -26.90 -11.50
N ASP A 128 2.12 -26.34 -10.29
CA ASP A 128 0.94 -26.17 -9.44
C ASP A 128 0.45 -24.70 -9.45
N ASN A 129 1.01 -23.89 -10.35
CA ASN A 129 0.61 -22.51 -10.55
C ASN A 129 -0.75 -22.48 -11.27
N ASP A 130 -1.69 -21.76 -10.69
CA ASP A 130 -3.03 -21.54 -11.23
C ASP A 130 -3.03 -20.82 -12.59
N GLY A 131 -2.03 -20.00 -12.86
CA GLY A 131 -1.76 -19.40 -14.16
C GLY A 131 -1.50 -20.38 -15.27
N GLU A 132 -0.81 -21.47 -15.00
CA GLU A 132 -0.62 -22.53 -16.00
C GLU A 132 -1.98 -23.15 -16.37
N MET A 133 -2.91 -23.26 -15.41
CA MET A 133 -4.25 -23.77 -15.67
C MET A 133 -5.02 -22.82 -16.59
N VAL A 134 -4.89 -21.50 -16.39
CA VAL A 134 -5.50 -20.50 -17.27
C VAL A 134 -4.95 -20.65 -18.70
N VAL A 135 -3.63 -20.70 -18.85
CA VAL A 135 -2.98 -20.81 -20.17
C VAL A 135 -3.41 -22.12 -20.86
N HIS A 136 -3.32 -23.27 -20.19
CA HIS A 136 -3.77 -24.54 -20.77
C HIS A 136 -5.28 -24.59 -21.07
N THR A 137 -6.12 -23.94 -20.27
CA THR A 137 -7.56 -23.90 -20.54
C THR A 137 -7.86 -23.12 -21.82
N VAL A 138 -7.16 -22.01 -22.07
CA VAL A 138 -7.24 -21.28 -23.34
C VAL A 138 -6.69 -22.12 -24.49
N GLU A 139 -5.53 -22.75 -24.30
CA GLU A 139 -4.91 -23.66 -25.29
C GLU A 139 -5.89 -24.77 -25.72
N HIS A 140 -6.53 -25.42 -24.75
CA HIS A 140 -7.45 -26.52 -24.99
C HIS A 140 -8.58 -26.10 -25.94
N PHE A 141 -9.30 -25.03 -25.58
CA PHE A 141 -10.40 -24.55 -26.41
C PHE A 141 -9.92 -23.97 -27.74
N PHE A 142 -8.72 -23.38 -27.78
CA PHE A 142 -8.16 -22.87 -29.03
C PHE A 142 -7.88 -24.00 -30.01
N ALA A 143 -7.29 -25.10 -29.55
CA ALA A 143 -7.09 -26.30 -30.36
C ALA A 143 -8.43 -26.91 -30.82
N GLU A 144 -9.47 -26.90 -29.99
CA GLU A 144 -10.80 -27.39 -30.40
C GLU A 144 -11.43 -26.54 -31.51
N GLU A 145 -11.37 -25.22 -31.41
CA GLU A 145 -11.91 -24.30 -32.42
C GLU A 145 -11.13 -24.40 -33.74
N LEU A 146 -9.80 -24.60 -33.67
CA LEU A 146 -8.94 -24.76 -34.85
C LEU A 146 -9.20 -26.04 -35.64
N LYS A 147 -9.74 -27.11 -35.04
CA LYS A 147 -10.04 -28.37 -35.75
C LYS A 147 -10.97 -28.20 -36.96
N PHE A 148 -11.77 -27.14 -36.96
CA PHE A 148 -12.76 -26.85 -38.00
C PHE A 148 -12.37 -25.66 -38.89
N LYS A 149 -11.11 -25.20 -38.79
CA LYS A 149 -10.59 -23.97 -39.42
C LYS A 149 -9.21 -24.22 -40.03
N ASP A 150 -8.74 -23.32 -40.89
CA ASP A 150 -7.36 -23.39 -41.41
C ASP A 150 -6.39 -22.81 -40.37
N GLU A 151 -5.56 -23.67 -39.79
CA GLU A 151 -4.59 -23.29 -38.76
C GLU A 151 -3.48 -22.33 -39.24
N ASN A 152 -3.30 -22.20 -40.57
CA ASN A 152 -2.35 -21.27 -41.18
C ASN A 152 -2.99 -19.95 -41.59
N ASN A 153 -4.33 -19.86 -41.56
CA ASN A 153 -5.05 -18.64 -41.87
C ASN A 153 -5.19 -17.76 -40.63
N MET A 154 -4.62 -16.55 -40.70
CA MET A 154 -4.54 -15.63 -39.56
C MET A 154 -5.91 -15.17 -39.05
N GLN A 155 -6.90 -15.02 -39.94
CA GLN A 155 -8.25 -14.65 -39.55
C GLN A 155 -8.97 -15.81 -38.85
N ASP A 156 -8.76 -17.04 -39.34
CA ASP A 156 -9.32 -18.23 -38.70
C ASP A 156 -8.75 -18.45 -37.31
N ARG A 157 -7.42 -18.31 -37.14
CA ARG A 157 -6.77 -18.35 -35.83
C ARG A 157 -7.32 -17.26 -34.90
N TYR A 158 -7.50 -16.04 -35.41
CA TYR A 158 -8.07 -14.94 -34.63
C TYR A 158 -9.46 -15.29 -34.08
N ASP A 159 -10.37 -15.77 -34.94
CA ASP A 159 -11.73 -16.11 -34.54
C ASP A 159 -11.77 -17.30 -33.58
N ALA A 160 -10.91 -18.30 -33.80
CA ALA A 160 -10.77 -19.44 -32.90
C ALA A 160 -10.24 -19.01 -31.52
N LEU A 161 -9.23 -18.13 -31.47
CA LEU A 161 -8.67 -17.60 -30.22
C LEU A 161 -9.71 -16.80 -29.43
N LYS A 162 -10.49 -15.95 -30.11
CA LYS A 162 -11.59 -15.19 -29.49
C LYS A 162 -12.61 -16.10 -28.80
N ASN A 163 -13.07 -17.15 -29.50
CA ASN A 163 -14.02 -18.11 -28.93
C ASN A 163 -13.41 -18.92 -27.79
N ALA A 164 -12.12 -19.28 -27.91
CA ALA A 164 -11.40 -20.02 -26.88
C ALA A 164 -11.31 -19.24 -25.56
N VAL A 165 -11.05 -17.93 -25.62
CA VAL A 165 -10.99 -17.05 -24.44
C VAL A 165 -12.33 -17.02 -23.71
N VAL A 166 -13.45 -16.87 -24.43
CA VAL A 166 -14.81 -16.90 -23.86
C VAL A 166 -15.06 -18.21 -23.12
N ARG A 167 -14.82 -19.35 -23.80
CA ARG A 167 -15.04 -20.69 -23.23
C ARG A 167 -14.12 -20.96 -22.04
N ALA A 168 -12.86 -20.52 -22.10
CA ALA A 168 -11.91 -20.67 -21.00
C ALA A 168 -12.32 -19.88 -19.76
N CYS A 169 -12.76 -18.63 -19.93
CA CYS A 169 -13.22 -17.81 -18.81
C CYS A 169 -14.51 -18.36 -18.18
N GLN A 170 -15.43 -18.94 -18.96
CA GLN A 170 -16.62 -19.61 -18.43
C GLN A 170 -16.29 -20.86 -17.60
N LYS A 171 -15.18 -21.54 -17.93
CA LYS A 171 -14.71 -22.74 -17.21
C LYS A 171 -13.93 -22.39 -15.94
N THR A 172 -13.38 -21.18 -15.88
CA THR A 172 -12.51 -20.70 -14.81
C THR A 172 -13.35 -20.04 -13.71
N THR A 173 -13.05 -20.31 -12.45
CA THR A 173 -13.66 -19.64 -11.29
C THR A 173 -12.56 -18.96 -10.49
N GLY A 174 -12.72 -17.66 -10.24
CA GLY A 174 -11.73 -16.87 -9.54
C GLY A 174 -11.74 -15.40 -9.98
N SER A 175 -10.73 -14.67 -9.53
CA SER A 175 -10.50 -13.27 -9.85
C SER A 175 -9.11 -13.11 -10.45
N PHE A 176 -9.01 -12.84 -11.75
CA PHE A 176 -7.74 -12.78 -12.46
C PHE A 176 -7.69 -11.74 -13.58
N ALA A 177 -6.46 -11.45 -13.98
CA ALA A 177 -6.11 -10.78 -15.22
C ALA A 177 -5.05 -11.63 -15.91
N ALA A 178 -5.08 -11.74 -17.23
CA ALA A 178 -4.14 -12.58 -17.97
C ALA A 178 -3.68 -11.93 -19.27
N ILE A 179 -2.45 -12.24 -19.64
CA ILE A 179 -1.87 -11.97 -20.96
C ILE A 179 -1.59 -13.30 -21.62
N ILE A 180 -2.21 -13.56 -22.76
CA ILE A 180 -2.00 -14.77 -23.57
C ILE A 180 -1.54 -14.34 -24.96
N VAL A 181 -0.61 -15.06 -25.56
CA VAL A 181 -0.12 -14.78 -26.91
C VAL A 181 -0.25 -16.03 -27.78
N ASP A 182 -0.83 -15.83 -28.96
CA ASP A 182 -0.70 -16.77 -30.07
C ASP A 182 0.57 -16.41 -30.86
N PRO A 183 1.66 -17.19 -30.75
CA PRO A 183 2.92 -16.90 -31.42
C PRO A 183 2.83 -16.96 -32.94
N VAL A 184 1.89 -17.75 -33.49
CA VAL A 184 1.75 -17.94 -34.93
C VAL A 184 1.05 -16.73 -35.56
N ALA A 185 -0.11 -16.33 -35.03
CA ALA A 185 -0.82 -15.14 -35.51
C ALA A 185 -0.23 -13.82 -35.00
N ARG A 186 0.74 -13.90 -34.07
CA ARG A 186 1.37 -12.73 -33.41
C ARG A 186 0.31 -11.83 -32.76
N ARG A 187 -0.65 -12.45 -32.06
CA ARG A 187 -1.77 -11.76 -31.41
C ARG A 187 -1.65 -11.87 -29.91
N THR A 188 -1.78 -10.74 -29.23
CA THR A 188 -1.81 -10.68 -27.76
C THR A 188 -3.25 -10.53 -27.30
N VAL A 189 -3.63 -11.28 -26.28
CA VAL A 189 -4.91 -11.22 -25.59
C VAL A 189 -4.68 -10.66 -24.19
N ALA A 190 -5.44 -9.63 -23.82
CA ALA A 190 -5.47 -9.08 -22.46
C ALA A 190 -6.85 -9.33 -21.84
N ILE A 191 -6.94 -10.13 -20.78
CA ILE A 191 -8.19 -10.57 -20.16
C ILE A 191 -8.34 -9.91 -18.79
N LYS A 192 -9.48 -9.26 -18.52
CA LYS A 192 -9.82 -8.69 -17.21
C LYS A 192 -11.07 -9.37 -16.63
N ALA A 193 -10.85 -10.20 -15.61
CA ALA A 193 -11.87 -11.01 -14.94
C ALA A 193 -11.66 -11.01 -13.41
N GLY A 194 -11.60 -9.82 -12.80
CA GLY A 194 -11.60 -9.59 -11.36
C GLY A 194 -10.37 -8.82 -10.89
N SER A 195 -9.19 -9.10 -11.46
CA SER A 195 -7.96 -8.39 -11.11
C SER A 195 -7.77 -7.13 -11.95
N SER A 196 -7.03 -6.15 -11.41
CA SER A 196 -6.69 -4.92 -12.13
C SER A 196 -5.91 -5.21 -13.43
N LEU A 197 -6.31 -4.54 -14.51
CA LEU A 197 -5.65 -4.54 -15.81
C LEU A 197 -5.91 -3.21 -16.50
N TYR A 198 -4.87 -2.68 -17.12
CA TYR A 198 -4.82 -1.41 -17.85
C TYR A 198 -4.10 -1.62 -19.18
N ILE A 199 -4.55 -0.93 -20.22
CA ILE A 199 -3.95 -0.99 -21.54
C ILE A 199 -3.58 0.43 -21.94
N GLY A 200 -2.38 0.62 -22.48
CA GLY A 200 -1.93 1.88 -23.06
C GLY A 200 -1.47 1.68 -24.49
N GLN A 201 -1.61 2.74 -25.29
CA GLN A 201 -1.11 2.84 -26.65
C GLN A 201 -0.15 4.02 -26.74
N GLY A 202 0.91 3.94 -27.53
CA GLY A 202 1.76 5.10 -27.74
C GLY A 202 2.77 4.90 -28.84
N HIS A 203 3.55 5.96 -29.04
CA HIS A 203 4.72 5.98 -29.90
C HIS A 203 5.94 6.35 -29.05
N ASN A 204 7.01 5.58 -29.15
CA ASN A 204 8.29 5.89 -28.54
C ASN A 204 9.35 6.03 -29.64
N PRO A 205 10.16 7.11 -29.68
CA PRO A 205 11.16 7.30 -30.73
C PRO A 205 12.15 6.15 -30.91
N GLU A 206 12.41 5.39 -29.84
CA GLU A 206 13.35 4.27 -29.83
C GLU A 206 12.69 2.90 -30.02
N LEU A 207 11.40 2.77 -29.70
CA LEU A 207 10.67 1.48 -29.76
C LEU A 207 9.62 1.41 -30.90
N GLY A 208 9.26 2.55 -31.49
CA GLY A 208 8.17 2.67 -32.45
C GLY A 208 6.79 2.72 -31.79
N ASP A 209 5.76 2.42 -32.58
CA ASP A 209 4.37 2.28 -32.10
C ASP A 209 4.21 1.02 -31.26
N PHE A 210 3.44 1.11 -30.18
CA PHE A 210 3.25 0.01 -29.24
C PHE A 210 1.88 -0.02 -28.57
N TYR A 211 1.50 -1.22 -28.13
CA TYR A 211 0.48 -1.44 -27.11
C TYR A 211 1.10 -2.12 -25.88
N LEU A 212 0.78 -1.61 -24.71
CA LEU A 212 1.25 -2.11 -23.41
C LEU A 212 0.06 -2.40 -22.51
N ALA A 213 -0.15 -3.68 -22.20
CA ALA A 213 -1.08 -4.13 -21.18
C ALA A 213 -0.32 -4.44 -19.88
N SER A 214 -0.81 -3.94 -18.75
CA SER A 214 -0.24 -4.22 -17.44
C SER A 214 -1.32 -4.29 -16.37
N SER A 215 -1.16 -5.19 -15.40
CA SER A 215 -1.98 -5.16 -14.18
C SER A 215 -1.73 -3.94 -13.28
N ASP A 216 -0.73 -3.13 -13.62
CA ASP A 216 -0.32 -1.93 -12.90
C ASP A 216 -0.40 -0.67 -13.77
N LEU A 217 -1.15 0.32 -13.29
CA LEU A 217 -1.34 1.58 -14.03
C LEU A 217 -0.04 2.40 -14.11
N ALA A 218 0.78 2.42 -13.06
CA ALA A 218 2.01 3.21 -13.04
C ALA A 218 3.01 2.72 -14.10
N SER A 219 3.07 1.41 -14.33
CA SER A 219 3.84 0.78 -15.41
C SER A 219 3.41 1.27 -16.78
N VAL A 220 2.11 1.38 -17.05
CA VAL A 220 1.60 1.92 -18.33
C VAL A 220 1.92 3.41 -18.47
N LEU A 221 1.68 4.21 -17.41
CA LEU A 221 1.82 5.67 -17.44
C LEU A 221 3.26 6.17 -17.60
N ASN A 222 4.25 5.33 -17.30
CA ASN A 222 5.64 5.67 -17.58
C ASN A 222 6.02 5.54 -19.06
N PHE A 223 5.23 4.82 -19.85
CA PHE A 223 5.45 4.62 -21.28
C PHE A 223 4.52 5.48 -22.13
N THR A 224 3.26 5.63 -21.73
CA THR A 224 2.29 6.44 -22.46
C THR A 224 1.25 7.05 -21.53
N LYS A 225 0.78 8.25 -21.87
CA LYS A 225 -0.39 8.84 -21.22
C LYS A 225 -1.70 8.38 -21.87
N VAL A 226 -1.68 7.74 -23.03
CA VAL A 226 -2.91 7.32 -23.73
C VAL A 226 -3.29 5.91 -23.29
N LEU A 227 -4.44 5.81 -22.62
CA LEU A 227 -5.01 4.57 -22.10
C LEU A 227 -6.18 4.10 -22.95
N ILE A 228 -6.39 2.80 -23.02
CA ILE A 228 -7.60 2.16 -23.54
C ILE A 228 -8.32 1.52 -22.34
N PRO A 229 -9.41 2.13 -21.84
CA PRO A 229 -10.10 1.63 -20.66
C PRO A 229 -10.68 0.24 -20.89
N ILE A 230 -10.32 -0.70 -20.03
CA ILE A 230 -10.88 -2.06 -19.99
C ILE A 230 -11.62 -2.28 -18.66
N LYS A 231 -12.87 -2.74 -18.75
CA LYS A 231 -13.73 -3.00 -17.59
C LYS A 231 -13.73 -4.47 -17.20
N GLU A 232 -14.33 -4.75 -16.05
CA GLU A 232 -14.53 -6.10 -15.56
C GLU A 232 -15.33 -6.95 -16.55
N LYS A 233 -14.96 -8.22 -16.68
CA LYS A 233 -15.52 -9.18 -17.66
C LYS A 233 -15.32 -8.78 -19.13
N GLN A 234 -14.20 -8.12 -19.43
CA GLN A 234 -13.83 -7.76 -20.81
C GLN A 234 -12.46 -8.33 -21.16
N PHE A 235 -12.23 -8.55 -22.45
CA PHE A 235 -10.90 -8.89 -22.97
C PHE A 235 -10.63 -8.17 -24.28
N ALA A 236 -9.36 -7.89 -24.55
CA ALA A 236 -8.91 -7.30 -25.80
C ALA A 236 -8.00 -8.27 -26.56
N ILE A 237 -8.08 -8.25 -27.90
CA ILE A 237 -7.13 -8.92 -28.79
C ILE A 237 -6.49 -7.85 -29.67
N PHE A 238 -5.16 -7.82 -29.70
CA PHE A 238 -4.42 -6.80 -30.44
C PHE A 238 -3.10 -7.29 -31.01
N ASP A 239 -2.66 -6.62 -32.07
CA ASP A 239 -1.28 -6.58 -32.53
C ASP A 239 -0.74 -5.14 -32.50
N SER A 240 0.35 -4.84 -33.22
CA SER A 240 0.90 -3.49 -33.29
C SER A 240 0.05 -2.48 -34.08
N SER A 241 -0.97 -2.93 -34.80
CA SER A 241 -1.76 -2.15 -35.76
C SER A 241 -3.28 -2.24 -35.58
N ASP A 242 -3.80 -3.37 -35.11
CA ASP A 242 -5.23 -3.61 -34.86
C ASP A 242 -5.47 -3.89 -33.38
N PHE A 243 -6.52 -3.28 -32.83
CA PHE A 243 -6.95 -3.46 -31.44
C PHE A 243 -8.47 -3.62 -31.40
N ARG A 244 -8.96 -4.72 -30.79
CA ARG A 244 -10.40 -4.97 -30.62
C ARG A 244 -10.72 -5.48 -29.23
N MET A 245 -11.90 -5.12 -28.72
CA MET A 245 -12.35 -5.47 -27.38
C MET A 245 -13.69 -6.20 -27.40
N TYR A 246 -13.87 -7.10 -26.44
CA TYR A 246 -14.96 -8.07 -26.40
C TYR A 246 -15.45 -8.32 -24.97
N ASP A 247 -16.72 -8.73 -24.84
CA ASP A 247 -17.29 -9.20 -23.59
C ASP A 247 -16.93 -10.67 -23.34
N ILE A 248 -16.48 -10.99 -22.11
CA ILE A 248 -16.11 -12.36 -21.74
C ILE A 248 -17.30 -13.33 -21.77
N ARG A 249 -18.53 -12.84 -21.58
CA ARG A 249 -19.71 -13.71 -21.43
C ARG A 249 -20.12 -14.38 -22.74
N ASP A 250 -20.09 -13.62 -23.84
CA ASP A 250 -20.62 -14.04 -25.13
C ASP A 250 -19.72 -13.71 -26.33
N GLY A 251 -18.62 -12.99 -26.14
CA GLY A 251 -17.71 -12.59 -27.20
C GLY A 251 -18.24 -11.46 -28.09
N SER A 252 -19.28 -10.75 -27.65
CA SER A 252 -19.81 -9.57 -28.34
C SER A 252 -18.78 -8.44 -28.40
N HIS A 253 -18.76 -7.68 -29.50
CA HIS A 253 -17.82 -6.58 -29.70
C HIS A 253 -18.16 -5.38 -28.79
N ILE A 254 -17.12 -4.77 -28.24
CA ILE A 254 -17.21 -3.59 -27.38
C ILE A 254 -16.48 -2.43 -28.06
N GLU A 255 -17.22 -1.36 -28.32
CA GLU A 255 -16.60 -0.11 -28.76
C GLU A 255 -15.70 0.46 -27.67
N HIS A 256 -14.57 1.01 -28.09
CA HIS A 256 -13.57 1.57 -27.20
C HIS A 256 -13.08 2.91 -27.74
N ALA A 257 -12.66 3.77 -26.82
CA ALA A 257 -12.05 5.04 -27.14
C ALA A 257 -10.81 5.21 -26.28
N CYS A 258 -9.74 5.71 -26.89
CA CYS A 258 -8.53 6.09 -26.19
C CYS A 258 -8.81 7.31 -25.29
N GLN A 259 -8.17 7.35 -24.13
CA GLN A 259 -8.29 8.42 -23.15
C GLN A 259 -6.92 8.80 -22.63
N ARG A 260 -6.56 10.09 -22.64
CA ARG A 260 -5.34 10.55 -21.98
C ARG A 260 -5.52 10.53 -20.46
N SER A 261 -4.61 9.86 -19.77
CA SER A 261 -4.50 9.86 -18.33
C SER A 261 -4.16 11.25 -17.80
N LEU A 262 -4.84 11.60 -16.72
CA LEU A 262 -4.70 12.85 -15.99
C LEU A 262 -3.83 12.69 -14.74
N LEU A 263 -3.24 11.52 -14.52
CA LEU A 263 -2.32 11.33 -13.40
C LEU A 263 -0.96 11.93 -13.75
N LYS A 264 -0.45 12.77 -12.82
CA LYS A 264 0.90 13.32 -12.92
C LYS A 264 1.93 12.20 -12.78
N VAL A 265 2.82 12.08 -13.75
CA VAL A 265 3.88 11.06 -13.73
C VAL A 265 4.82 11.30 -12.54
N GLU A 266 5.03 12.55 -12.14
CA GLU A 266 5.88 12.94 -11.01
C GLU A 266 5.37 12.39 -9.66
N GLU A 267 4.06 12.17 -9.53
CA GLU A 267 3.46 11.64 -8.30
C GLU A 267 3.68 10.13 -8.15
N THR A 268 4.05 9.43 -9.23
CA THR A 268 4.34 7.99 -9.23
C THR A 268 5.84 7.68 -9.23
N ARG A 269 6.70 8.70 -9.21
CA ARG A 269 8.17 8.57 -9.24
C ARG A 269 8.81 9.00 -7.92
N LEU A 270 9.95 8.38 -7.64
CA LEU A 270 10.82 8.78 -6.54
C LEU A 270 11.53 10.08 -6.92
N GLN A 271 11.43 11.09 -6.08
CA GLN A 271 11.95 12.43 -6.30
C GLN A 271 13.18 12.69 -5.43
N HIS A 272 14.19 13.34 -5.99
CA HIS A 272 15.32 13.84 -5.22
C HIS A 272 14.82 14.87 -4.18
N PRO A 273 15.30 14.85 -2.91
CA PRO A 273 16.45 14.11 -2.38
C PRO A 273 16.13 12.74 -1.75
N TYR A 274 14.89 12.24 -1.87
CA TYR A 274 14.48 11.02 -1.20
C TYR A 274 15.13 9.78 -1.84
N ARG A 275 15.47 8.81 -1.00
CA ARG A 275 16.03 7.53 -1.45
C ARG A 275 15.01 6.40 -1.50
N TYR A 276 13.90 6.57 -0.78
CA TYR A 276 12.83 5.58 -0.65
C TYR A 276 11.47 6.26 -0.83
N PHE A 277 10.52 5.54 -1.42
CA PHE A 277 9.15 6.03 -1.56
C PHE A 277 8.49 6.26 -0.20
N MET A 278 8.71 5.38 0.78
CA MET A 278 8.15 5.51 2.12
C MET A 278 8.63 6.80 2.79
N GLU A 279 9.90 7.16 2.59
CA GLU A 279 10.47 8.42 3.05
C GLU A 279 9.76 9.61 2.39
N GLN A 280 9.72 9.65 1.07
CA GLN A 280 9.02 10.69 0.31
C GLN A 280 7.57 10.84 0.76
N GLU A 281 6.87 9.73 0.95
CA GLU A 281 5.47 9.73 1.35
C GLU A 281 5.27 10.24 2.78
N ILE A 282 6.11 9.86 3.75
CA ILE A 282 6.09 10.41 5.11
C ILE A 282 6.29 11.93 5.08
N PHE A 283 7.34 12.41 4.40
CA PHE A 283 7.64 13.84 4.34
C PHE A 283 6.60 14.63 3.53
N SER A 284 5.87 13.99 2.62
CA SER A 284 4.79 14.63 1.86
C SER A 284 3.50 14.85 2.66
N GLN A 285 3.34 14.25 3.84
CA GLN A 285 2.09 14.27 4.61
C GLN A 285 1.64 15.68 5.01
N SER A 286 2.56 16.60 5.29
CA SER A 286 2.21 18.00 5.57
C SER A 286 1.54 18.67 4.36
N LYS A 287 2.17 18.58 3.17
CA LYS A 287 1.59 19.12 1.93
C LYS A 287 0.27 18.42 1.56
N ASN A 288 0.20 17.11 1.77
CA ASN A 288 -0.97 16.31 1.43
C ASN A 288 -2.19 16.65 2.30
N THR A 289 -1.99 16.77 3.62
CA THR A 289 -3.05 17.18 4.56
C THR A 289 -3.43 18.65 4.36
N ALA A 290 -2.49 19.54 4.02
CA ALA A 290 -2.80 20.93 3.67
C ALA A 290 -3.72 21.01 2.44
N LYS A 291 -3.42 20.23 1.39
CA LYS A 291 -4.27 20.13 0.20
C LYS A 291 -5.67 19.65 0.56
N LEU A 292 -5.78 18.55 1.31
CA LEU A 292 -7.07 18.00 1.72
C LEU A 292 -7.87 19.00 2.59
N ILE A 293 -7.25 19.67 3.56
CA ILE A 293 -7.90 20.71 4.37
C ILE A 293 -8.37 21.87 3.50
N GLY A 294 -7.57 22.27 2.50
CA GLY A 294 -7.96 23.29 1.52
C GLY A 294 -9.22 22.90 0.77
N LEU A 295 -9.29 21.65 0.26
CA LEU A 295 -10.48 21.11 -0.40
C LEU A 295 -11.71 21.10 0.53
N LEU A 296 -11.53 20.63 1.77
CA LEU A 296 -12.59 20.58 2.79
C LEU A 296 -13.06 21.97 3.26
N SER A 297 -12.20 22.99 3.17
CA SER A 297 -12.50 24.36 3.61
C SER A 297 -13.05 25.25 2.47
N GLY A 298 -13.38 24.67 1.32
CA GLY A 298 -13.99 25.38 0.18
C GLY A 298 -13.00 25.88 -0.88
N GLY A 299 -11.71 25.56 -0.77
CA GLY A 299 -10.67 25.83 -1.76
C GLY A 299 -9.79 27.05 -1.47
N ASN A 300 -8.83 27.31 -2.35
CA ASN A 300 -7.92 28.48 -2.29
C ASN A 300 -8.55 29.73 -2.95
N ASP A 301 -7.78 30.82 -3.06
CA ASP A 301 -8.26 32.09 -3.65
C ASP A 301 -8.71 31.95 -5.12
N VAL A 302 -8.13 31.03 -5.90
CA VAL A 302 -8.57 30.72 -7.27
C VAL A 302 -9.98 30.12 -7.21
N ILE A 303 -10.18 29.15 -6.33
CA ILE A 303 -11.49 28.51 -6.15
C ILE A 303 -12.52 29.51 -5.65
N ARG A 304 -12.14 30.41 -4.73
CA ARG A 304 -13.02 31.46 -4.24
C ARG A 304 -13.46 32.39 -5.37
N LEU A 305 -12.54 32.82 -6.23
CA LEU A 305 -12.88 33.62 -7.40
C LEU A 305 -13.87 32.90 -8.31
N LEU A 306 -13.61 31.61 -8.62
CA LEU A 306 -14.52 30.80 -9.43
C LEU A 306 -15.90 30.67 -8.78
N ARG A 307 -15.94 30.40 -7.46
CA ARG A 307 -17.17 30.30 -6.68
C ARG A 307 -17.97 31.60 -6.71
N ASP A 308 -17.33 32.75 -6.52
CA ASP A 308 -17.99 34.07 -6.50
C ASP A 308 -18.56 34.45 -7.87
N ASN A 309 -18.06 33.88 -8.96
CA ASN A 309 -18.50 34.18 -10.33
C ASN A 309 -19.29 33.05 -11.00
N VAL A 310 -19.49 31.90 -10.32
CA VAL A 310 -20.16 30.72 -10.91
C VAL A 310 -21.61 30.99 -11.32
N ALA A 311 -22.32 31.86 -10.61
CA ALA A 311 -23.71 32.19 -10.92
C ALA A 311 -23.83 32.91 -12.28
N THR A 312 -22.80 33.65 -12.68
CA THR A 312 -22.79 34.43 -13.93
C THR A 312 -22.05 33.71 -15.06
N HIS A 313 -21.01 32.94 -14.73
CA HIS A 313 -20.10 32.36 -15.72
C HIS A 313 -20.06 30.82 -15.69
N GLY A 314 -20.96 30.18 -14.95
CA GLY A 314 -20.97 28.73 -14.78
C GLY A 314 -21.10 27.95 -16.10
N GLU A 315 -21.90 28.44 -17.05
CA GLU A 315 -22.00 27.81 -18.38
C GLU A 315 -20.67 27.87 -19.15
N CYS A 316 -19.96 28.99 -19.07
CA CYS A 316 -18.62 29.13 -19.64
C CYS A 316 -17.63 28.14 -18.99
N TYR A 317 -17.71 27.96 -17.67
CA TYR A 317 -16.83 27.02 -16.95
C TYR A 317 -17.05 25.60 -17.47
N THR A 318 -18.30 25.15 -17.53
CA THR A 318 -18.66 23.83 -18.06
C THR A 318 -18.18 23.65 -19.50
N GLN A 319 -18.39 24.63 -20.38
CA GLN A 319 -17.96 24.54 -21.78
C GLN A 319 -16.44 24.42 -21.93
N VAL A 320 -15.66 25.14 -21.10
CA VAL A 320 -14.19 25.04 -21.11
C VAL A 320 -13.74 23.69 -20.56
N SER A 321 -14.30 23.23 -19.44
CA SER A 321 -14.03 21.90 -18.88
C SER A 321 -14.32 20.79 -19.89
N GLU A 322 -15.48 20.83 -20.56
CA GLU A 322 -15.87 19.85 -21.59
C GLU A 322 -14.94 19.89 -22.80
N SER A 323 -14.52 21.08 -23.23
CA SER A 323 -13.61 21.23 -24.36
C SER A 323 -12.22 20.65 -24.03
N LEU A 324 -11.74 20.87 -22.81
CA LEU A 324 -10.49 20.27 -22.33
C LEU A 324 -10.60 18.76 -22.11
N GLN A 325 -11.74 18.25 -21.65
CA GLN A 325 -12.00 16.81 -21.56
C GLN A 325 -11.99 16.15 -22.95
N LYS A 326 -12.61 16.79 -23.95
CA LYS A 326 -12.54 16.34 -25.35
C LYS A 326 -11.10 16.42 -25.88
N LEU A 327 -10.37 17.48 -25.53
CA LEU A 327 -8.96 17.62 -25.89
C LEU A 327 -8.10 16.50 -25.27
N ALA A 328 -8.40 16.08 -24.04
CA ALA A 328 -7.76 14.93 -23.39
C ALA A 328 -8.03 13.60 -24.13
N GLN A 329 -9.04 13.53 -24.99
CA GLN A 329 -9.30 12.34 -25.82
C GLN A 329 -8.54 12.40 -27.16
N VAL A 330 -7.91 13.53 -27.49
CA VAL A 330 -7.14 13.69 -28.73
C VAL A 330 -5.75 13.08 -28.54
N THR A 331 -5.45 12.08 -29.37
CA THR A 331 -4.19 11.34 -29.33
C THR A 331 -3.19 11.83 -30.38
N GLU A 332 -3.68 12.30 -31.53
CA GLU A 332 -2.86 12.82 -32.63
C GLU A 332 -2.30 14.21 -32.32
N HIS A 333 -0.98 14.40 -32.47
CA HIS A 333 -0.29 15.65 -32.09
C HIS A 333 -0.77 16.85 -32.91
N GLU A 334 -0.85 16.73 -34.23
CA GLU A 334 -1.26 17.83 -35.12
C GLU A 334 -2.71 18.26 -34.84
N GLU A 335 -3.61 17.29 -34.63
CA GLU A 335 -5.00 17.56 -34.25
C GLU A 335 -5.08 18.21 -32.86
N PHE A 336 -4.25 17.76 -31.90
CA PHE A 336 -4.17 18.32 -30.56
C PHE A 336 -3.76 19.79 -30.62
N VAL A 337 -2.68 20.12 -31.35
CA VAL A 337 -2.20 21.51 -31.52
C VAL A 337 -3.28 22.37 -32.19
N SER A 338 -3.91 21.89 -33.26
CA SER A 338 -5.00 22.62 -33.94
C SER A 338 -6.16 22.95 -32.99
N ARG A 339 -6.65 21.95 -32.26
CA ARG A 339 -7.78 22.11 -31.31
C ARG A 339 -7.43 22.98 -30.11
N VAL A 340 -6.18 22.97 -29.65
CA VAL A 340 -5.68 23.92 -28.65
C VAL A 340 -5.79 25.35 -29.16
N GLY A 341 -5.36 25.60 -30.40
CA GLY A 341 -5.49 26.91 -31.04
C GLY A 341 -6.94 27.42 -31.07
N GLU A 342 -7.87 26.58 -31.56
CA GLU A 342 -9.30 26.89 -31.61
C GLU A 342 -9.89 27.19 -30.22
N LEU A 343 -9.53 26.40 -29.21
CA LEU A 343 -10.00 26.60 -27.85
C LEU A 343 -9.51 27.94 -27.27
N PHE A 344 -8.24 28.29 -27.47
CA PHE A 344 -7.67 29.53 -26.91
C PHE A 344 -8.07 30.80 -27.68
N GLU A 345 -8.66 30.67 -28.87
CA GLU A 345 -9.33 31.76 -29.58
C GLU A 345 -10.81 31.92 -29.22
N SER A 346 -11.35 31.01 -28.39
CA SER A 346 -12.76 31.01 -28.04
C SER A 346 -13.16 32.20 -27.14
N PRO A 347 -14.41 32.71 -27.26
CA PRO A 347 -14.94 33.74 -26.37
C PRO A 347 -14.88 33.36 -24.88
N GLN A 348 -14.97 32.05 -24.59
CA GLN A 348 -14.93 31.50 -23.24
C GLN A 348 -13.55 31.69 -22.61
N ILE A 349 -12.47 31.39 -23.34
CA ILE A 349 -11.11 31.62 -22.86
C ILE A 349 -10.82 33.12 -22.68
N ALA A 350 -11.31 33.97 -23.59
CA ALA A 350 -11.18 35.43 -23.44
C ALA A 350 -11.85 35.94 -22.16
N LEU A 351 -13.01 35.40 -21.79
CA LEU A 351 -13.68 35.72 -20.53
C LEU A 351 -12.88 35.26 -19.30
N LEU A 352 -12.34 34.03 -19.32
CA LEU A 352 -11.48 33.53 -18.24
C LEU A 352 -10.21 34.38 -18.11
N ALA A 353 -9.61 34.79 -19.22
CA ALA A 353 -8.45 35.68 -19.23
C ALA A 353 -8.76 37.01 -18.52
N GLN A 354 -9.94 37.60 -18.76
CA GLN A 354 -10.36 38.81 -18.04
C GLN A 354 -10.52 38.60 -16.54
N LEU A 355 -11.01 37.44 -16.10
CA LEU A 355 -11.12 37.10 -14.68
C LEU A 355 -9.75 37.02 -13.99
N THR A 356 -8.69 36.67 -14.72
CA THR A 356 -7.34 36.62 -14.14
C THR A 356 -6.86 37.96 -13.59
N HIS A 357 -7.37 39.10 -14.09
CA HIS A 357 -7.05 40.42 -13.54
C HIS A 357 -7.55 40.64 -12.11
N LYS A 358 -8.49 39.80 -11.63
CA LYS A 358 -8.97 39.81 -10.25
C LYS A 358 -8.10 38.95 -9.31
N LEU A 359 -7.14 38.20 -9.85
CA LEU A 359 -6.19 37.41 -9.06
C LEU A 359 -4.97 38.26 -8.69
N ASP A 360 -4.66 38.31 -7.39
CA ASP A 360 -3.37 38.81 -6.92
C ASP A 360 -2.31 37.72 -7.12
N THR A 361 -1.65 37.73 -8.27
CA THR A 361 -0.63 36.74 -8.65
C THR A 361 0.60 36.76 -7.75
N THR A 362 0.76 37.77 -6.88
CA THR A 362 1.84 37.81 -5.88
C THR A 362 1.55 36.96 -4.64
N LYS A 363 0.27 36.63 -4.40
CA LYS A 363 -0.18 35.85 -3.24
C LYS A 363 -0.68 34.46 -3.59
N VAL A 364 -0.99 34.21 -4.85
CA VAL A 364 -1.55 32.94 -5.32
C VAL A 364 -0.46 32.10 -5.98
N SER A 365 -0.36 30.83 -5.59
CA SER A 365 0.48 29.87 -6.30
C SER A 365 -0.04 29.67 -7.72
N LEU A 366 0.86 29.84 -8.70
CA LEU A 366 0.58 29.58 -10.12
C LEU A 366 0.87 28.12 -10.50
N GLU A 367 1.23 27.26 -9.54
CA GLU A 367 1.37 25.82 -9.79
C GLU A 367 0.02 25.20 -10.15
N LEU A 368 0.02 24.33 -11.16
CA LEU A 368 -1.15 23.55 -11.55
C LEU A 368 -1.32 22.37 -10.57
N GLU A 369 -2.49 22.22 -9.97
CA GLU A 369 -2.76 21.32 -8.84
C GLU A 369 -3.80 20.25 -9.14
N SER A 370 -4.65 20.45 -10.14
CA SER A 370 -5.70 19.50 -10.53
C SER A 370 -5.13 18.26 -11.23
N GLY A 371 -5.98 17.25 -11.46
CA GLY A 371 -5.62 16.13 -12.34
C GLY A 371 -5.35 16.58 -13.78
N PHE A 372 -5.95 17.68 -14.24
CA PHE A 372 -5.71 18.19 -15.60
C PHE A 372 -4.40 18.97 -15.75
N ALA A 373 -3.65 19.18 -14.67
CA ALA A 373 -2.38 19.89 -14.70
C ALA A 373 -1.41 19.35 -15.75
N SER A 374 -1.31 18.03 -15.91
CA SER A 374 -0.43 17.47 -16.95
C SER A 374 -0.92 17.77 -18.37
N LEU A 375 -2.24 17.76 -18.61
CA LEU A 375 -2.80 18.12 -19.91
C LEU A 375 -2.55 19.61 -20.18
N LEU A 376 -2.74 20.45 -19.17
CA LEU A 376 -2.55 21.90 -19.27
C LEU A 376 -1.09 22.28 -19.55
N GLU A 377 -0.13 21.48 -19.08
CA GLU A 377 1.27 21.64 -19.46
C GLU A 377 1.52 21.26 -20.94
N ASP A 378 0.85 20.21 -21.43
CA ASP A 378 0.89 19.84 -22.86
C ASP A 378 0.20 20.91 -23.72
N VAL A 379 -0.90 21.50 -23.24
CA VAL A 379 -1.57 22.67 -23.86
C VAL A 379 -0.63 23.87 -23.92
N ARG A 380 0.14 24.12 -22.85
CA ARG A 380 1.11 25.23 -22.79
C ARG A 380 2.18 25.08 -23.87
N LYS A 381 2.71 23.86 -24.05
CA LYS A 381 3.67 23.54 -25.12
C LYS A 381 3.06 23.72 -26.51
N ALA A 382 1.83 23.23 -26.73
CA ALA A 382 1.14 23.42 -27.99
C ALA A 382 0.92 24.92 -28.32
N LEU A 383 0.62 25.77 -27.32
CA LEU A 383 0.53 27.22 -27.53
C LEU A 383 1.88 27.85 -27.88
N GLU A 384 2.98 27.38 -27.28
CA GLU A 384 4.34 27.80 -27.65
C GLU A 384 4.67 27.43 -29.11
N GLU A 385 4.23 26.26 -29.58
CA GLU A 385 4.38 25.80 -30.98
C GLU A 385 3.59 26.66 -31.98
N ILE A 386 2.36 27.09 -31.63
CA ILE A 386 1.48 27.90 -32.51
C ILE A 386 2.00 29.35 -32.63
N GLY A 387 2.73 29.83 -31.63
CA GLY A 387 3.27 31.20 -31.58
C GLY A 387 2.28 32.24 -31.05
N GLY A 388 2.68 32.92 -29.97
CA GLY A 388 1.96 34.05 -29.36
C GLY A 388 1.89 33.97 -27.83
N ASP A 389 1.83 35.13 -27.16
CA ASP A 389 1.66 35.23 -25.69
C ASP A 389 0.18 35.03 -25.30
N ARG A 390 -0.41 33.89 -25.70
CA ARG A 390 -1.85 33.61 -25.54
C ARG A 390 -2.19 32.81 -24.28
N GLY A 391 -1.18 32.22 -23.63
CA GLY A 391 -1.33 31.36 -22.46
C GLY A 391 -0.59 31.88 -21.24
N SER A 392 -1.14 32.90 -20.56
CA SER A 392 -0.52 33.38 -19.33
C SER A 392 -0.56 32.30 -18.24
N PRO A 393 0.46 32.17 -17.37
CA PRO A 393 0.44 31.20 -16.27
C PRO A 393 -0.78 31.36 -15.34
N ALA A 394 -1.27 32.59 -15.16
CA ALA A 394 -2.49 32.87 -14.39
C ALA A 394 -3.76 32.31 -15.04
N LEU A 395 -3.85 32.36 -16.38
CA LEU A 395 -4.96 31.78 -17.12
C LEU A 395 -4.94 30.25 -17.01
N SER A 396 -3.78 29.62 -17.22
CA SER A 396 -3.63 28.17 -17.04
C SER A 396 -3.99 27.74 -15.60
N ARG A 397 -3.57 28.52 -14.59
CA ARG A 397 -3.94 28.26 -13.19
C ARG A 397 -5.44 28.40 -12.93
N LEU A 398 -6.11 29.39 -13.54
CA LEU A 398 -7.55 29.58 -13.41
C LEU A 398 -8.33 28.44 -14.08
N ILE A 399 -7.89 28.01 -15.26
CA ILE A 399 -8.45 26.86 -15.98
C ILE A 399 -8.27 25.58 -15.16
N ASP A 400 -7.08 25.35 -14.59
CA ASP A 400 -6.82 24.23 -13.67
C ASP A 400 -7.76 24.27 -12.46
N GLY A 401 -8.01 25.48 -11.94
CA GLY A 401 -8.94 25.73 -10.85
C GLY A 401 -10.39 25.34 -11.16
N LEU A 402 -10.82 25.31 -12.43
CA LEU A 402 -12.16 24.85 -12.80
C LEU A 402 -12.38 23.39 -12.40
N PHE A 403 -11.40 22.53 -12.67
CA PHE A 403 -11.46 21.11 -12.31
C PHE A 403 -11.34 20.90 -10.81
N GLU A 404 -10.50 21.67 -10.12
CA GLU A 404 -10.47 21.67 -8.66
C GLU A 404 -11.81 22.08 -8.07
N PHE A 405 -12.45 23.10 -8.63
CA PHE A 405 -13.76 23.60 -8.18
C PHE A 405 -14.87 22.56 -8.39
N GLU A 406 -14.86 21.84 -9.52
CA GLU A 406 -15.76 20.69 -9.73
C GLU A 406 -15.53 19.58 -8.70
N ASN A 407 -14.27 19.22 -8.42
CA ASN A 407 -13.93 18.23 -7.40
C ASN A 407 -14.38 18.65 -6.00
N ILE A 408 -14.24 19.93 -5.64
CA ILE A 408 -14.69 20.48 -4.36
C ILE A 408 -16.22 20.40 -4.27
N LYS A 409 -16.95 20.78 -5.32
CA LYS A 409 -18.42 20.65 -5.35
C LYS A 409 -18.87 19.22 -5.14
N LEU A 410 -18.25 18.27 -5.84
CA LEU A 410 -18.55 16.85 -5.70
C LEU A 410 -18.24 16.36 -4.28
N LEU A 411 -17.09 16.76 -3.71
CA LEU A 411 -16.75 16.43 -2.32
C LEU A 411 -17.77 17.00 -1.33
N GLU A 412 -18.14 18.28 -1.46
CA GLU A 412 -19.13 18.95 -0.61
C GLU A 412 -20.50 18.23 -0.68
N GLU A 413 -20.92 17.79 -1.86
CA GLU A 413 -22.15 17.01 -2.07
C GLU A 413 -22.08 15.65 -1.36
N ARG A 414 -21.01 14.88 -1.60
CA ARG A 414 -20.82 13.55 -1.00
C ARG A 414 -20.71 13.61 0.52
N MET A 415 -20.02 14.61 1.06
CA MET A 415 -19.94 14.83 2.50
C MET A 415 -21.30 15.23 3.08
N ARG A 416 -22.08 16.05 2.38
CA ARG A 416 -23.44 16.40 2.81
C ARG A 416 -24.33 15.17 2.90
N GLU A 417 -24.29 14.32 1.87
CA GLU A 417 -25.07 13.08 1.84
C GLU A 417 -24.61 12.10 2.94
N PHE A 418 -23.30 11.98 3.17
CA PHE A 418 -22.77 11.22 4.30
C PHE A 418 -23.34 11.73 5.63
N VAL A 419 -23.27 13.04 5.88
CA VAL A 419 -23.75 13.66 7.11
C VAL A 419 -25.25 13.40 7.28
N ASP A 420 -26.03 13.52 6.22
CA ASP A 420 -27.47 13.28 6.25
C ASP A 420 -27.79 11.83 6.65
N ILE A 421 -27.07 10.86 6.09
CA ILE A 421 -27.22 9.44 6.46
C ILE A 421 -26.87 9.21 7.94
N ILE A 422 -25.75 9.76 8.42
CA ILE A 422 -25.30 9.55 9.80
C ILE A 422 -26.21 10.23 10.82
N VAL A 423 -26.68 11.45 10.53
CA VAL A 423 -27.64 12.17 11.38
C VAL A 423 -28.98 11.42 11.43
N LYS A 424 -29.43 10.89 10.29
CA LYS A 424 -30.64 10.06 10.24
C LYS A 424 -30.49 8.78 11.06
N ALA A 425 -29.38 8.05 10.87
CA ALA A 425 -29.08 6.83 11.62
C ALA A 425 -29.08 7.08 13.14
N ARG A 426 -28.42 8.17 13.58
CA ARG A 426 -28.46 8.61 14.99
C ARG A 426 -29.89 8.87 15.47
N THR A 427 -30.70 9.57 14.68
CA THR A 427 -32.06 9.97 15.06
C THR A 427 -32.97 8.75 15.25
N ASN A 428 -32.80 7.75 14.38
CA ASN A 428 -33.57 6.51 14.39
C ASN A 428 -33.05 5.47 15.40
N GLY A 429 -31.78 5.59 15.83
CA GLY A 429 -31.11 4.58 16.64
C GLY A 429 -30.54 3.41 15.83
N ASP A 430 -30.29 3.63 14.53
CA ASP A 430 -29.69 2.64 13.63
C ASP A 430 -28.20 2.45 13.98
N SER A 431 -27.69 1.23 13.77
CA SER A 431 -26.28 0.92 14.05
C SER A 431 -25.38 1.41 12.92
N ILE A 432 -24.20 1.92 13.28
CA ILE A 432 -23.20 2.40 12.31
C ILE A 432 -21.92 1.57 12.46
N TYR A 433 -21.58 0.81 11.43
CA TYR A 433 -20.41 -0.05 11.38
C TYR A 433 -19.35 0.55 10.44
N ILE A 434 -18.08 0.44 10.83
CA ILE A 434 -16.95 0.81 9.98
C ILE A 434 -16.10 -0.43 9.73
N LEU A 435 -16.01 -0.84 8.46
CA LEU A 435 -15.33 -2.04 8.03
C LEU A 435 -14.08 -1.70 7.24
N ALA A 436 -12.96 -2.33 7.59
CA ALA A 436 -11.69 -2.14 6.89
C ALA A 436 -10.70 -3.26 7.21
N CYS A 437 -9.61 -3.34 6.46
CA CYS A 437 -8.51 -4.29 6.68
C CYS A 437 -7.17 -3.56 6.85
N GLY A 438 -6.22 -4.17 7.57
CA GLY A 438 -4.85 -3.68 7.73
C GLY A 438 -4.76 -2.25 8.30
N THR A 439 -3.89 -1.41 7.74
CA THR A 439 -3.75 0.00 8.15
C THR A 439 -5.09 0.78 8.13
N SER A 440 -5.99 0.51 7.17
CA SER A 440 -7.32 1.14 7.15
C SER A 440 -8.20 0.73 8.34
N PHE A 441 -8.02 -0.49 8.86
CA PHE A 441 -8.71 -0.94 10.09
C PHE A 441 -8.22 -0.19 11.32
N HIS A 442 -6.94 0.19 11.37
CA HIS A 442 -6.42 1.02 12.45
C HIS A 442 -7.00 2.44 12.42
N ALA A 443 -7.28 2.99 11.23
CA ALA A 443 -7.99 4.26 11.08
C ALA A 443 -9.44 4.11 11.54
N ALA A 444 -10.11 3.01 11.13
CA ALA A 444 -11.45 2.67 11.62
C ALA A 444 -11.49 2.53 13.15
N LYS A 445 -10.50 1.89 13.78
CA LYS A 445 -10.38 1.81 15.26
C LYS A 445 -10.18 3.15 15.95
N THR A 446 -9.72 4.17 15.22
CA THR A 446 -9.58 5.54 15.72
C THR A 446 -10.86 6.35 15.52
N ALA A 447 -11.69 6.03 14.53
CA ALA A 447 -12.94 6.75 14.23
C ALA A 447 -13.91 6.92 15.42
N PRO A 448 -14.16 5.90 16.29
CA PRO A 448 -15.01 6.08 17.48
C PRO A 448 -14.59 7.24 18.35
N LEU A 449 -13.28 7.52 18.42
CA LEU A 449 -12.75 8.64 19.17
C LEU A 449 -13.29 9.97 18.65
N PHE A 450 -13.21 10.16 17.33
CA PHE A 450 -13.63 11.38 16.67
C PHE A 450 -15.14 11.53 16.73
N PHE A 451 -15.90 10.53 16.27
CA PHE A 451 -17.36 10.60 16.24
C PHE A 451 -17.98 10.75 17.65
N ASN A 452 -17.41 10.08 18.66
CA ASN A 452 -17.94 10.17 20.01
C ASN A 452 -17.56 11.49 20.70
N GLU A 453 -16.29 11.92 20.66
CA GLU A 453 -15.91 13.15 21.38
C GLU A 453 -16.36 14.44 20.69
N ILE A 454 -16.49 14.41 19.36
CA ILE A 454 -16.86 15.60 18.59
C ILE A 454 -18.38 15.67 18.45
N ALA A 455 -19.00 14.61 17.94
CA ALA A 455 -20.42 14.59 17.56
C ALA A 455 -21.32 13.80 18.53
N GLY A 456 -20.77 13.12 19.53
CA GLY A 456 -21.54 12.27 20.45
C GLY A 456 -22.17 11.06 19.77
N ILE A 457 -21.58 10.57 18.67
CA ILE A 457 -22.08 9.43 17.88
C ILE A 457 -21.23 8.19 18.12
N SER A 458 -21.91 7.06 18.34
CA SER A 458 -21.27 5.75 18.43
C SER A 458 -21.10 5.16 17.03
N VAL A 459 -19.89 4.70 16.72
CA VAL A 459 -19.57 3.93 15.52
C VAL A 459 -18.76 2.70 15.91
N THR A 460 -18.99 1.57 15.24
CA THR A 460 -18.41 0.27 15.63
C THR A 460 -17.42 -0.23 14.58
N PRO A 461 -16.10 -0.20 14.84
CA PRO A 461 -15.09 -0.66 13.89
C PRO A 461 -14.84 -2.16 14.00
N LEU A 462 -15.02 -2.88 12.88
CA LEU A 462 -14.90 -4.34 12.78
C LEU A 462 -14.08 -4.73 11.54
N LEU A 463 -13.36 -5.85 11.64
CA LEU A 463 -12.84 -6.52 10.45
C LEU A 463 -14.02 -7.12 9.66
N PRO A 464 -13.94 -7.26 8.33
CA PRO A 464 -15.00 -7.89 7.53
C PRO A 464 -15.38 -9.29 8.04
N GLY A 465 -14.41 -10.12 8.42
CA GLY A 465 -14.66 -11.43 9.03
C GLY A 465 -15.38 -11.35 10.39
N GLU A 466 -15.02 -10.38 11.24
CA GLU A 466 -15.71 -10.14 12.52
C GLU A 466 -17.16 -9.70 12.29
N PHE A 467 -17.40 -8.79 11.34
CA PHE A 467 -18.74 -8.35 10.99
C PHE A 467 -19.60 -9.51 10.48
N ARG A 468 -19.05 -10.38 9.62
CA ARG A 468 -19.73 -11.58 9.14
C ARG A 468 -20.19 -12.46 10.31
N ALA A 469 -19.31 -12.68 11.29
CA ALA A 469 -19.59 -13.53 12.44
C ALA A 469 -20.51 -12.89 13.50
N GLN A 470 -20.37 -11.58 13.74
CA GLN A 470 -20.97 -10.91 14.90
C GLN A 470 -22.26 -10.15 14.57
N CYS A 471 -22.45 -9.70 13.32
CA CYS A 471 -23.48 -8.72 12.98
C CYS A 471 -24.50 -9.18 11.93
N THR A 472 -24.15 -10.11 11.04
CA THR A 472 -24.97 -10.41 9.84
C THR A 472 -26.38 -10.95 10.12
N ARG A 473 -26.65 -11.47 11.33
CA ARG A 473 -27.98 -11.95 11.74
C ARG A 473 -28.77 -10.93 12.58
N SER A 474 -28.13 -9.86 13.02
CA SER A 474 -28.72 -8.82 13.88
C SER A 474 -28.76 -7.46 13.21
N LEU A 475 -28.47 -7.40 11.91
CA LEU A 475 -28.45 -6.15 11.16
C LEU A 475 -29.88 -5.59 11.02
N GLY A 476 -30.04 -4.31 11.35
CA GLY A 476 -31.24 -3.54 11.05
C GLY A 476 -31.36 -3.26 9.55
N ALA A 477 -32.59 -3.03 9.07
CA ALA A 477 -32.83 -2.72 7.66
C ALA A 477 -32.19 -1.41 7.22
N ASP A 478 -32.13 -0.41 8.11
CA ASP A 478 -31.59 0.93 7.86
C ASP A 478 -30.17 1.14 8.46
N ASP A 479 -29.53 0.07 8.96
CA ASP A 479 -28.16 0.15 9.48
C ASP A 479 -27.19 0.68 8.42
N VAL A 480 -26.15 1.37 8.89
CA VAL A 480 -25.14 2.00 8.03
C VAL A 480 -23.85 1.19 8.10
N VAL A 481 -23.29 0.87 6.94
CA VAL A 481 -22.01 0.17 6.80
C VAL A 481 -21.06 1.03 5.97
N ILE A 482 -19.99 1.49 6.61
CA ILE A 482 -18.95 2.32 6.02
C ILE A 482 -17.72 1.45 5.74
N GLY A 483 -17.31 1.30 4.49
CA GLY A 483 -16.07 0.63 4.10
C GLY A 483 -14.92 1.63 3.96
N ILE A 484 -13.73 1.32 4.48
CA ILE A 484 -12.51 2.12 4.24
C ILE A 484 -11.50 1.29 3.44
N SER A 485 -11.14 1.75 2.23
CA SER A 485 -10.18 1.06 1.36
C SER A 485 -9.38 2.05 0.53
N GLN A 486 -8.05 1.97 0.57
CA GLN A 486 -7.20 2.83 -0.29
C GLN A 486 -7.42 2.49 -1.77
N SER A 487 -7.36 1.20 -2.13
CA SER A 487 -7.46 0.74 -3.51
C SER A 487 -8.90 0.71 -4.03
N GLY A 488 -9.88 0.58 -3.13
CA GLY A 488 -11.28 0.31 -3.49
C GLY A 488 -11.52 -1.09 -4.04
N GLU A 489 -10.51 -1.96 -3.99
CA GLU A 489 -10.50 -3.34 -4.52
C GLU A 489 -10.32 -4.39 -3.42
N THR A 490 -10.57 -4.02 -2.15
CA THR A 490 -10.45 -4.95 -1.04
C THR A 490 -11.57 -5.99 -1.11
N LYS A 491 -11.23 -7.20 -1.58
CA LYS A 491 -12.16 -8.30 -1.83
C LYS A 491 -13.09 -8.61 -0.64
N ASP A 492 -12.53 -8.72 0.57
CA ASP A 492 -13.32 -8.91 1.78
C ASP A 492 -14.43 -7.86 1.99
N LEU A 493 -14.17 -6.59 1.64
CA LEU A 493 -15.18 -5.54 1.69
C LEU A 493 -16.18 -5.66 0.54
N ILE A 494 -15.72 -5.96 -0.68
CA ILE A 494 -16.58 -6.19 -1.85
C ILE A 494 -17.58 -7.31 -1.56
N ASP A 495 -17.14 -8.39 -0.92
CA ASP A 495 -18.00 -9.53 -0.58
C ASP A 495 -19.01 -9.17 0.50
N VAL A 496 -18.61 -8.43 1.54
CA VAL A 496 -19.57 -7.92 2.53
C VAL A 496 -20.58 -6.99 1.88
N PHE A 497 -20.16 -6.09 0.99
CA PHE A 497 -21.05 -5.15 0.33
C PHE A 497 -22.01 -5.87 -0.63
N SER A 498 -21.55 -6.90 -1.34
CA SER A 498 -22.39 -7.74 -2.19
C SER A 498 -23.40 -8.54 -1.36
N PHE A 499 -23.00 -9.07 -0.20
CA PHE A 499 -23.92 -9.70 0.73
C PHE A 499 -25.00 -8.73 1.24
N LEU A 500 -24.61 -7.49 1.60
CA LEU A 500 -25.55 -6.46 2.03
C LEU A 500 -26.50 -6.05 0.90
N GLU A 501 -26.01 -5.95 -0.34
CA GLU A 501 -26.82 -5.68 -1.52
C GLU A 501 -27.90 -6.74 -1.73
N GLU A 502 -27.55 -8.02 -1.59
CA GLU A 502 -28.49 -9.13 -1.78
C GLU A 502 -29.48 -9.29 -0.61
N LYS A 503 -28.99 -9.26 0.64
CA LYS A 503 -29.78 -9.62 1.83
C LYS A 503 -30.37 -8.44 2.57
N TYR A 504 -29.74 -7.27 2.49
CA TYR A 504 -30.11 -6.06 3.22
C TYR A 504 -30.10 -4.83 2.31
N PRO A 505 -30.93 -4.81 1.23
CA PRO A 505 -30.85 -3.78 0.20
C PRO A 505 -31.09 -2.35 0.71
N GLN A 506 -31.76 -2.19 1.86
CA GLN A 506 -32.02 -0.90 2.50
C GLN A 506 -30.82 -0.37 3.30
N ALA A 507 -29.90 -1.24 3.73
CA ALA A 507 -28.75 -0.87 4.54
C ALA A 507 -27.84 0.07 3.75
N LYS A 508 -27.42 1.17 4.38
CA LYS A 508 -26.64 2.20 3.69
C LYS A 508 -25.18 1.79 3.60
N ARG A 509 -24.78 1.36 2.40
CA ARG A 509 -23.39 1.10 2.00
C ARG A 509 -22.69 2.40 1.60
N ILE A 510 -21.67 2.80 2.36
CA ILE A 510 -20.84 4.00 2.13
C ILE A 510 -19.38 3.58 2.01
N CYS A 511 -18.59 4.24 1.16
CA CYS A 511 -17.14 4.01 1.07
C CYS A 511 -16.32 5.27 1.38
N ILE A 512 -15.14 5.10 1.99
CA ILE A 512 -14.08 6.11 2.06
C ILE A 512 -12.86 5.53 1.36
N LEU A 513 -12.43 6.14 0.26
CA LEU A 513 -11.44 5.52 -0.63
C LEU A 513 -10.60 6.52 -1.42
N ASN A 514 -9.46 6.08 -1.96
CA ASN A 514 -8.60 6.94 -2.76
C ASN A 514 -8.81 6.75 -4.26
N ASN A 515 -8.99 5.50 -4.72
CA ASN A 515 -9.29 5.20 -6.13
C ASN A 515 -10.80 5.27 -6.41
N THR A 516 -11.27 6.39 -6.95
CA THR A 516 -12.69 6.63 -7.24
C THR A 516 -13.23 5.86 -8.45
N ASN A 517 -12.34 5.22 -9.22
CA ASN A 517 -12.71 4.38 -10.37
C ASN A 517 -12.73 2.88 -10.01
N SER A 518 -12.78 2.55 -8.72
CA SER A 518 -12.76 1.18 -8.21
C SER A 518 -14.14 0.53 -8.17
N THR A 519 -14.18 -0.80 -8.04
CA THR A 519 -15.42 -1.57 -7.87
C THR A 519 -16.23 -1.09 -6.66
N LEU A 520 -15.59 -0.80 -5.51
CA LEU A 520 -16.31 -0.29 -4.34
C LEU A 520 -16.96 1.08 -4.57
N ALA A 521 -16.31 1.98 -5.33
CA ALA A 521 -16.83 3.31 -5.64
C ALA A 521 -17.95 3.27 -6.68
N LEU A 522 -17.77 2.52 -7.77
CA LEU A 522 -18.64 2.58 -8.94
C LEU A 522 -19.83 1.62 -8.86
N GLU A 523 -19.67 0.47 -8.19
CA GLU A 523 -20.64 -0.62 -8.27
C GLU A 523 -21.29 -0.97 -6.93
N LYS A 524 -20.57 -0.84 -5.81
CA LYS A 524 -21.01 -1.45 -4.53
C LYS A 524 -21.51 -0.48 -3.47
N SER A 525 -21.11 0.78 -3.52
CA SER A 525 -21.52 1.79 -2.55
C SER A 525 -22.61 2.70 -3.11
N HIS A 526 -23.50 3.20 -2.24
CA HIS A 526 -24.45 4.24 -2.62
C HIS A 526 -23.74 5.59 -2.77
N ILE A 527 -22.75 5.83 -1.90
CA ILE A 527 -21.90 7.01 -1.90
C ILE A 527 -20.47 6.64 -1.55
N TYR A 528 -19.53 7.44 -2.01
CA TYR A 528 -18.15 7.40 -1.56
C TYR A 528 -17.62 8.80 -1.19
N VAL A 529 -16.66 8.84 -0.27
CA VAL A 529 -15.89 10.03 0.11
C VAL A 529 -14.43 9.83 -0.30
N PRO A 530 -13.88 10.67 -1.19
CA PRO A 530 -12.50 10.55 -1.65
C PRO A 530 -11.48 11.00 -0.60
N LEU A 531 -10.34 10.29 -0.52
CA LEU A 531 -9.23 10.59 0.40
C LEU A 531 -8.27 11.68 -0.10
N PHE A 532 -8.17 11.87 -1.42
CA PHE A 532 -7.24 12.81 -2.07
C PHE A 532 -5.77 12.69 -1.61
N CYS A 533 -5.30 11.48 -1.28
CA CYS A 533 -3.90 11.30 -0.86
C CYS A 533 -2.91 11.14 -2.03
N GLY A 534 -3.41 11.11 -3.26
CA GLY A 534 -2.63 10.80 -4.46
C GLY A 534 -2.19 9.33 -4.51
N PRO A 535 -1.40 8.92 -5.52
CA PRO A 535 -0.89 7.56 -5.61
C PRO A 535 0.08 7.28 -4.46
N GLU A 536 -0.04 6.12 -3.83
CA GLU A 536 0.90 5.65 -2.81
C GLU A 536 1.68 4.49 -3.44
N ILE A 537 3.01 4.53 -3.42
CA ILE A 537 3.90 3.57 -4.09
C ILE A 537 4.58 2.64 -3.08
N ALA A 538 5.05 3.13 -1.93
CA ALA A 538 5.67 2.27 -0.90
C ALA A 538 4.66 1.28 -0.34
N VAL A 539 4.99 -0.02 -0.27
CA VAL A 539 4.07 -1.09 0.18
C VAL A 539 3.37 -0.73 1.51
N PRO A 540 4.10 -0.31 2.55
CA PRO A 540 3.48 0.10 3.80
C PRO A 540 2.74 1.43 3.61
N ALA A 541 1.44 1.43 3.90
CA ALA A 541 0.64 2.66 3.89
C ALA A 541 1.20 3.71 4.87
N THR A 542 1.24 4.98 4.44
CA THR A 542 1.72 6.11 5.25
C THR A 542 0.78 7.32 5.14
N LYS A 543 0.83 8.05 4.02
CA LYS A 543 0.00 9.24 3.76
C LYS A 543 -1.48 8.91 3.61
N SER A 544 -1.81 7.72 3.10
CA SER A 544 -3.21 7.27 2.99
C SER A 544 -3.85 7.10 4.36
N PHE A 545 -3.12 6.54 5.34
CA PHE A 545 -3.58 6.42 6.72
C PHE A 545 -3.86 7.79 7.36
N LEU A 546 -2.94 8.74 7.19
CA LEU A 546 -3.09 10.07 7.78
C LEU A 546 -4.30 10.82 7.18
N ASN A 547 -4.51 10.71 5.86
CA ASN A 547 -5.70 11.27 5.23
C ASN A 547 -6.99 10.57 5.64
N GLN A 548 -6.98 9.25 5.89
CA GLN A 548 -8.14 8.56 6.45
C GLN A 548 -8.51 9.14 7.82
N LEU A 549 -7.52 9.37 8.70
CA LEU A 549 -7.76 10.02 9.99
C LEU A 549 -8.33 11.43 9.82
N LEU A 550 -7.77 12.23 8.90
CA LEU A 550 -8.23 13.59 8.64
C LEU A 550 -9.65 13.63 8.06
N VAL A 551 -9.99 12.75 7.11
CA VAL A 551 -11.35 12.64 6.57
C VAL A 551 -12.33 12.21 7.66
N LEU A 552 -12.01 11.19 8.46
CA LEU A 552 -12.87 10.77 9.57
C LEU A 552 -13.08 11.87 10.60
N TYR A 553 -12.03 12.64 10.92
CA TYR A 553 -12.11 13.80 11.79
C TYR A 553 -13.02 14.89 11.20
N ALA A 554 -12.82 15.24 9.92
CA ALA A 554 -13.64 16.24 9.22
C ALA A 554 -15.12 15.82 9.11
N LEU A 555 -15.39 14.54 8.82
CA LEU A 555 -16.77 14.03 8.78
C LEU A 555 -17.45 14.11 10.16
N ALA A 556 -16.73 13.81 11.24
CA ALA A 556 -17.27 14.00 12.59
C ALA A 556 -17.57 15.47 12.90
N LEU A 557 -16.74 16.40 12.42
CA LEU A 557 -16.98 17.85 12.54
C LEU A 557 -18.20 18.32 11.77
N GLU A 558 -18.37 17.87 10.54
CA GLU A 558 -19.54 18.20 9.72
C GLU A 558 -20.84 17.66 10.32
N VAL A 559 -20.80 16.44 10.86
CA VAL A 559 -21.96 15.88 11.57
C VAL A 559 -22.28 16.71 12.81
N LYS A 560 -21.28 17.09 13.62
CA LYS A 560 -21.48 17.99 14.75
C LYS A 560 -22.10 19.33 14.33
N SER A 561 -21.53 19.97 13.32
CA SER A 561 -22.01 21.24 12.74
C SER A 561 -23.49 21.14 12.32
N ARG A 562 -23.88 20.01 11.72
CA ARG A 562 -25.28 19.78 11.34
C ARG A 562 -26.19 19.64 12.55
N LEU A 563 -25.79 18.85 13.53
CA LEU A 563 -26.57 18.63 14.74
C LEU A 563 -26.71 19.94 15.55
N GLU A 564 -25.66 20.76 15.64
CA GLU A 564 -25.66 22.06 16.32
C GLU A 564 -26.69 23.00 15.67
N LYS A 565 -26.69 23.08 14.34
CA LYS A 565 -27.68 23.88 13.58
C LYS A 565 -29.11 23.38 13.77
N ALA A 566 -29.29 22.07 13.97
CA ALA A 566 -30.58 21.48 14.27
C ALA A 566 -31.03 21.67 15.73
N GLY A 567 -30.16 22.20 16.60
CA GLY A 567 -30.43 22.36 18.02
C GLY A 567 -30.57 21.04 18.78
N ASP A 568 -29.85 19.99 18.36
CA ASP A 568 -29.92 18.68 19.03
C ASP A 568 -29.32 18.76 20.44
N ALA A 569 -30.19 18.70 21.44
CA ALA A 569 -29.85 18.76 22.86
C ALA A 569 -28.98 17.58 23.35
N LYS A 570 -28.79 16.52 22.56
CA LYS A 570 -27.91 15.39 22.89
C LYS A 570 -26.45 15.64 22.52
N ILE A 571 -26.13 16.70 21.78
CA ILE A 571 -24.77 17.19 21.64
C ILE A 571 -24.46 17.89 22.97
N GLY A 572 -23.73 17.25 23.87
CA GLY A 572 -23.42 17.85 25.18
C GLY A 572 -22.66 19.18 25.07
N ASP A 573 -22.31 19.77 26.21
CA ASP A 573 -21.69 21.12 26.35
C ASP A 573 -20.23 21.23 25.86
N GLY A 574 -19.84 20.50 24.81
CA GLY A 574 -18.50 20.56 24.22
C GLY A 574 -18.22 21.86 23.45
N LEU A 575 -16.97 22.06 23.04
CA LEU A 575 -16.59 23.18 22.17
C LEU A 575 -17.33 23.08 20.83
N PRO A 576 -17.71 24.20 20.19
CA PRO A 576 -18.49 24.18 18.96
C PRO A 576 -17.72 23.59 17.78
N ALA A 577 -18.41 23.11 16.75
CA ALA A 577 -17.76 22.58 15.54
C ALA A 577 -16.80 23.58 14.91
N SER A 578 -17.17 24.87 14.89
CA SER A 578 -16.34 25.96 14.36
C SER A 578 -14.96 26.06 15.02
N PHE A 579 -14.87 25.84 16.34
CA PHE A 579 -13.60 25.85 17.05
C PHE A 579 -12.68 24.73 16.55
N HIS A 580 -13.23 23.52 16.42
CA HIS A 580 -12.46 22.37 15.97
C HIS A 580 -12.09 22.43 14.48
N PHE A 581 -12.88 23.10 13.63
CA PHE A 581 -12.47 23.42 12.26
C PHE A 581 -11.25 24.34 12.22
N GLU A 582 -11.16 25.34 13.11
CA GLU A 582 -9.95 26.17 13.23
C GLU A 582 -8.75 25.37 13.78
N GLU A 583 -8.97 24.43 14.69
CA GLU A 583 -7.93 23.49 15.12
C GLU A 583 -7.43 22.61 13.96
N MET A 584 -8.34 22.10 13.11
CA MET A 584 -8.01 21.24 11.97
C MET A 584 -6.97 21.91 11.05
N LYS A 585 -7.07 23.24 10.83
CA LYS A 585 -6.13 24.01 10.00
C LYS A 585 -4.69 24.00 10.53
N LYS A 586 -4.46 23.67 11.81
CA LYS A 586 -3.12 23.58 12.40
C LYS A 586 -2.39 22.27 12.05
N ILE A 587 -3.13 21.22 11.64
CA ILE A 587 -2.59 19.87 11.41
C ILE A 587 -1.36 19.87 10.47
N PRO A 588 -1.37 20.53 9.30
CA PRO A 588 -0.24 20.50 8.39
C PRO A 588 1.04 21.11 9.00
N GLY A 589 0.90 22.20 9.74
CA GLY A 589 2.00 22.85 10.44
C GLY A 589 2.52 22.01 11.61
N LEU A 590 1.64 21.31 12.33
CA LEU A 590 2.03 20.35 13.38
C LEU A 590 2.82 19.18 12.80
N ILE A 591 2.41 18.63 11.65
CA ILE A 591 3.13 17.55 10.97
C ILE A 591 4.52 18.04 10.53
N ASP A 592 4.60 19.19 9.86
CA ASP A 592 5.88 19.77 9.42
C ASP A 592 6.83 20.02 10.60
N LEU A 593 6.31 20.61 11.68
CA LEU A 593 7.10 20.84 12.89
C LEU A 593 7.54 19.52 13.54
N THR A 594 6.69 18.50 13.54
CA THR A 594 7.01 17.16 14.05
C THR A 594 8.16 16.54 13.25
N LEU A 595 8.06 16.55 11.91
CA LEU A 595 9.11 16.06 11.00
C LEU A 595 10.45 16.76 11.21
N LYS A 596 10.44 18.06 11.56
CA LYS A 596 11.65 18.86 11.79
C LYS A 596 12.26 18.67 13.18
N THR A 597 11.44 18.54 14.21
CA THR A 597 11.89 18.60 15.61
C THR A 597 12.20 17.24 16.24
N THR A 598 11.58 16.16 15.75
CA THR A 598 11.66 14.84 16.39
C THR A 598 12.75 13.92 15.83
N GLN A 599 13.48 14.34 14.78
CA GLN A 599 14.40 13.47 14.05
C GLN A 599 15.49 12.87 14.93
N GLN A 600 16.12 13.70 15.77
CA GLN A 600 17.23 13.27 16.62
C GLN A 600 16.77 12.26 17.68
N GLU A 601 15.69 12.56 18.39
CA GLU A 601 15.14 11.67 19.42
C GLU A 601 14.67 10.35 18.79
N THR A 602 14.04 10.42 17.61
CA THR A 602 13.62 9.23 16.84
C THR A 602 14.81 8.37 16.43
N GLU A 603 15.90 8.98 15.96
CA GLU A 603 17.13 8.28 15.58
C GLU A 603 17.77 7.57 16.79
N MET A 604 17.82 8.23 17.95
CA MET A 604 18.36 7.66 19.19
C MET A 604 17.53 6.47 19.68
N VAL A 605 16.20 6.54 19.57
CA VAL A 605 15.32 5.42 19.93
C VAL A 605 15.44 4.29 18.91
N ALA A 606 15.51 4.60 17.61
CA ALA A 606 15.70 3.59 16.56
C ALA A 606 16.98 2.76 16.75
N GLU A 607 18.09 3.41 17.12
CA GLU A 607 19.38 2.76 17.41
C GLU A 607 19.26 1.70 18.51
N GLN A 608 18.43 1.95 19.52
CA GLN A 608 18.25 1.02 20.64
C GLN A 608 17.31 -0.14 20.33
N LEU A 609 16.43 0.01 19.33
CA LEU A 609 15.31 -0.90 19.11
C LEU A 609 15.45 -1.79 17.87
N TYR A 610 16.21 -1.39 16.84
CA TYR A 610 16.16 -2.07 15.54
C TYR A 610 16.54 -3.57 15.59
N LEU A 611 17.42 -3.99 16.50
CA LEU A 611 17.81 -5.39 16.70
C LEU A 611 16.98 -6.14 17.77
N LYS A 612 16.09 -5.45 18.49
CA LYS A 612 15.31 -6.10 19.55
C LYS A 612 14.30 -7.09 18.95
N PRO A 613 14.23 -8.34 19.42
CA PRO A 613 13.43 -9.38 18.76
C PRO A 613 11.92 -9.10 18.86
N SER A 614 11.48 -8.47 19.95
CA SER A 614 10.09 -8.15 20.23
C SER A 614 9.96 -6.88 21.07
N MET A 615 8.83 -6.18 20.93
CA MET A 615 8.46 -5.01 21.73
C MET A 615 6.94 -4.76 21.72
N HIS A 616 6.44 -3.96 22.66
CA HIS A 616 5.03 -3.51 22.66
C HIS A 616 4.92 -2.00 22.52
N ILE A 617 3.90 -1.55 21.78
CA ILE A 617 3.45 -0.15 21.77
C ILE A 617 2.16 -0.05 22.57
N LEU A 618 2.20 0.66 23.69
CA LEU A 618 1.11 0.77 24.66
C LEU A 618 0.39 2.12 24.53
N ALA A 619 -0.93 2.06 24.43
CA ALA A 619 -1.80 3.22 24.44
C ALA A 619 -3.07 2.93 25.25
N THR A 620 -3.63 3.95 25.91
CA THR A 620 -4.92 3.80 26.62
C THR A 620 -6.11 4.15 25.75
N ARG A 621 -6.02 5.29 25.08
CA ARG A 621 -7.14 5.90 24.34
C ARG A 621 -7.01 5.79 22.82
N ILE A 622 -5.78 5.69 22.33
CA ILE A 622 -5.44 5.78 20.91
C ILE A 622 -4.92 4.43 20.40
N LEU A 623 -5.60 3.35 20.75
CA LEU A 623 -5.21 1.98 20.41
C LEU A 623 -5.03 1.77 18.90
N GLY A 624 -5.86 2.41 18.06
CA GLY A 624 -5.68 2.39 16.61
C GLY A 624 -4.29 2.88 16.18
N ILE A 625 -3.78 3.93 16.83
CA ILE A 625 -2.46 4.51 16.55
C ILE A 625 -1.33 3.59 17.03
N ALA A 626 -1.47 2.98 18.20
CA ALA A 626 -0.50 2.00 18.70
C ALA A 626 -0.41 0.77 17.78
N LYS A 627 -1.56 0.26 17.33
CA LYS A 627 -1.62 -0.87 16.38
C LYS A 627 -1.02 -0.52 15.03
N GLU A 628 -1.23 0.71 14.55
CA GLU A 628 -0.60 1.16 13.31
C GLU A 628 0.92 1.26 13.43
N GLY A 629 1.46 1.90 14.46
CA GLY A 629 2.91 1.95 14.67
C GLY A 629 3.53 0.57 14.79
N ALA A 630 2.86 -0.35 15.50
CA ALA A 630 3.30 -1.72 15.63
C ALA A 630 3.28 -2.48 14.30
N LEU A 631 2.25 -2.27 13.48
CA LEU A 631 2.16 -2.83 12.14
C LEU A 631 3.29 -2.31 11.25
N LYS A 632 3.59 -1.00 11.24
CA LYS A 632 4.72 -0.45 10.47
C LYS A 632 6.03 -1.12 10.87
N ILE A 633 6.36 -1.19 12.17
CA ILE A 633 7.61 -1.83 12.61
C ILE A 633 7.65 -3.31 12.18
N ARG A 634 6.54 -4.04 12.33
CA ARG A 634 6.46 -5.45 11.93
C ARG A 634 6.60 -5.65 10.42
N GLU A 635 6.04 -4.75 9.60
CA GLU A 635 6.09 -4.83 8.14
C GLU A 635 7.50 -4.59 7.61
N ILE A 636 8.19 -3.53 8.03
CA ILE A 636 9.47 -3.12 7.39
C ILE A 636 10.73 -3.42 8.20
N VAL A 637 10.60 -3.70 9.50
CA VAL A 637 11.74 -4.03 10.37
C VAL A 637 11.71 -5.50 10.78
N LEU A 638 10.55 -6.17 10.68
CA LEU A 638 10.37 -7.58 11.02
C LEU A 638 10.65 -7.90 12.50
N ASN A 639 10.57 -6.91 13.39
CA ASN A 639 10.52 -7.18 14.83
C ASN A 639 9.10 -7.62 15.19
N HIS A 640 8.96 -8.52 16.17
CA HIS A 640 7.65 -8.90 16.67
C HIS A 640 7.08 -7.78 17.55
N THR A 641 6.36 -6.86 16.91
CA THR A 641 5.78 -5.69 17.57
C THR A 641 4.26 -5.76 17.63
N GLU A 642 3.70 -5.48 18.80
CA GLU A 642 2.25 -5.46 19.02
C GLU A 642 1.78 -4.13 19.60
N GLY A 643 0.69 -3.58 19.04
CA GLY A 643 -0.02 -2.44 19.59
C GLY A 643 -1.11 -2.90 20.55
N PHE A 644 -1.01 -2.49 21.81
CA PHE A 644 -1.80 -3.05 22.90
C PHE A 644 -2.44 -1.96 23.77
N GLU A 645 -3.54 -2.31 24.42
CA GLU A 645 -4.18 -1.40 25.38
C GLU A 645 -3.36 -1.41 26.67
N GLY A 646 -2.90 -0.23 27.10
CA GLY A 646 -1.90 -0.10 28.15
C GLY A 646 -2.38 -0.60 29.52
N SER A 647 -3.68 -0.55 29.81
CA SER A 647 -4.25 -1.09 31.04
C SER A 647 -4.43 -2.62 31.01
N GLU A 648 -4.68 -3.21 29.83
CA GLU A 648 -4.75 -4.65 29.63
C GLU A 648 -3.39 -5.34 29.68
N PHE A 649 -2.29 -4.63 29.42
CA PHE A 649 -0.95 -5.22 29.44
C PHE A 649 -0.61 -5.88 30.80
N LYS A 650 -1.15 -5.37 31.91
CA LYS A 650 -0.94 -5.95 33.25
C LYS A 650 -1.73 -7.24 33.52
N HIS A 651 -2.66 -7.59 32.64
CA HIS A 651 -3.60 -8.71 32.81
C HIS A 651 -3.14 -9.99 32.10
N GLY A 652 -1.82 -10.18 31.98
CA GLY A 652 -1.21 -11.35 31.36
C GLY A 652 0.04 -11.00 30.55
N PRO A 653 -0.04 -10.10 29.55
CA PRO A 653 1.10 -9.79 28.66
C PRO A 653 2.37 -9.31 29.37
N ASN A 654 2.26 -8.64 30.52
CA ASN A 654 3.41 -8.16 31.30
C ASN A 654 4.30 -9.27 31.87
N THR A 655 3.93 -10.55 31.78
CA THR A 655 4.81 -11.67 32.13
C THR A 655 6.04 -11.76 31.23
N ILE A 656 6.05 -11.04 30.10
CA ILE A 656 7.22 -10.92 29.22
C ILE A 656 8.33 -10.02 29.80
N LEU A 657 8.03 -9.24 30.85
CA LEU A 657 9.00 -8.35 31.48
C LEU A 657 9.95 -9.12 32.41
N GLY A 658 11.19 -8.64 32.54
CA GLY A 658 12.21 -9.26 33.38
C GLY A 658 12.82 -10.50 32.72
N LEU A 659 12.87 -11.62 33.45
CA LEU A 659 13.45 -12.87 32.93
C LEU A 659 12.52 -13.47 31.85
N ASN A 660 12.82 -13.22 30.58
CA ASN A 660 12.11 -13.79 29.44
C ASN A 660 13.03 -14.66 28.56
N SER A 661 12.41 -15.46 27.68
CA SER A 661 13.09 -16.40 26.80
C SER A 661 13.13 -15.92 25.34
N VAL A 662 12.94 -14.61 25.09
CA VAL A 662 12.94 -14.03 23.74
C VAL A 662 14.25 -13.29 23.54
N PHE A 663 15.24 -14.02 23.02
CA PHE A 663 16.61 -13.50 22.89
C PHE A 663 16.84 -12.82 21.54
N GLY A 664 17.54 -11.68 21.58
CA GLY A 664 17.99 -10.93 20.40
C GLY A 664 19.47 -11.15 20.11
N LEU A 665 20.00 -10.51 19.06
CA LEU A 665 21.42 -10.60 18.71
C LEU A 665 22.35 -10.08 19.82
N ASP A 666 21.97 -9.01 20.52
CA ASP A 666 22.72 -8.49 21.67
C ASP A 666 22.86 -9.56 22.77
N ALA A 667 21.77 -10.28 23.06
CA ALA A 667 21.77 -11.34 24.07
C ALA A 667 22.67 -12.52 23.63
N VAL A 668 22.62 -12.89 22.34
CA VAL A 668 23.52 -13.92 21.79
C VAL A 668 24.99 -13.49 21.90
N ALA A 669 25.30 -12.22 21.60
CA ALA A 669 26.65 -11.69 21.74
C ALA A 669 27.14 -11.75 23.19
N GLU A 670 26.29 -11.36 24.14
CA GLU A 670 26.60 -11.41 25.56
C GLU A 670 26.78 -12.85 26.07
N LEU A 671 25.99 -13.82 25.58
CA LEU A 671 26.21 -15.24 25.87
C LEU A 671 27.57 -15.72 25.35
N MET A 672 27.98 -15.29 24.15
CA MET A 672 29.30 -15.63 23.61
C MET A 672 30.43 -15.07 24.48
N THR A 673 30.31 -13.81 24.95
CA THR A 673 31.24 -13.22 25.91
C THR A 673 31.27 -14.01 27.22
N ARG A 674 30.11 -14.44 27.73
CA ARG A 674 30.06 -15.26 28.95
C ARG A 674 30.71 -16.63 28.78
N LEU A 675 30.51 -17.26 27.62
CA LEU A 675 31.17 -18.53 27.29
C LEU A 675 32.69 -18.38 27.15
N GLU A 676 33.17 -17.25 26.65
CA GLU A 676 34.61 -16.91 26.62
C GLU A 676 35.19 -16.80 28.05
N GLU A 677 34.49 -16.11 28.95
CA GLU A 677 34.91 -16.03 30.36
C GLU A 677 34.95 -17.41 31.04
N VAL A 678 33.94 -18.25 30.80
CA VAL A 678 33.90 -19.63 31.29
C VAL A 678 35.07 -20.44 30.73
N LEU A 679 35.38 -20.28 29.44
CA LEU A 679 36.52 -20.96 28.80
C LEU A 679 37.84 -20.54 29.46
N ASN A 680 38.04 -19.23 29.67
CA ASN A 680 39.23 -18.72 30.34
C ASN A 680 39.34 -19.28 31.78
N PHE A 681 38.23 -19.34 32.52
CA PHE A 681 38.20 -19.94 33.85
C PHE A 681 38.60 -21.43 33.84
N VAL A 682 38.08 -22.20 32.88
CA VAL A 682 38.42 -23.62 32.71
C VAL A 682 39.89 -23.82 32.35
N LEU A 683 40.45 -22.95 31.50
CA LEU A 683 41.85 -23.00 31.08
C LEU A 683 42.82 -22.65 32.22
N GLU A 684 42.44 -21.72 33.09
CA GLU A 684 43.28 -21.25 34.20
C GLU A 684 43.32 -22.18 35.43
N ASN A 685 42.45 -23.21 35.50
CA ASN A 685 42.33 -24.22 36.57
C ASN A 685 42.96 -23.85 37.94
N LYS A 686 42.18 -23.27 38.86
CA LYS A 686 42.69 -22.71 40.12
C LYS A 686 43.22 -23.73 41.15
N LYS A 687 43.14 -25.05 40.88
CA LYS A 687 43.48 -26.12 41.85
C LYS A 687 44.56 -27.10 41.38
N GLY A 688 45.20 -26.90 40.22
CA GLY A 688 46.23 -27.84 39.73
C GLY A 688 46.87 -27.45 38.39
N GLU A 689 47.48 -28.43 37.70
CA GLU A 689 48.00 -28.23 36.34
C GLU A 689 46.86 -27.90 35.35
N PRO A 690 47.13 -27.11 34.29
CA PRO A 690 46.14 -26.80 33.26
C PRO A 690 45.54 -28.06 32.65
N LEU A 691 44.23 -28.05 32.37
CA LEU A 691 43.58 -29.17 31.67
C LEU A 691 44.26 -29.40 30.32
N LYS A 692 44.53 -30.68 30.00
CA LYS A 692 45.02 -31.07 28.67
C LYS A 692 43.96 -30.69 27.62
N PRO A 693 44.34 -30.45 26.35
CA PRO A 693 43.39 -30.05 25.29
C PRO A 693 42.14 -30.94 25.17
N ARG A 694 42.28 -32.27 25.30
CA ARG A 694 41.13 -33.21 25.29
C ARG A 694 40.20 -33.06 26.51
N GLY A 695 40.73 -32.63 27.65
CA GLY A 695 39.93 -32.35 28.85
C GLY A 695 39.12 -31.07 28.70
N VAL A 696 39.69 -30.03 28.06
CA VAL A 696 38.97 -28.79 27.73
C VAL A 696 37.81 -29.07 26.76
N GLU A 697 38.04 -29.89 25.73
CA GLU A 697 36.99 -30.30 24.79
C GLU A 697 35.83 -31.04 25.50
N ARG A 698 36.16 -32.02 26.36
CA ARG A 698 35.14 -32.73 27.16
C ARG A 698 34.39 -31.80 28.10
N MET A 699 35.08 -30.85 28.73
CA MET A 699 34.47 -29.85 29.62
C MET A 699 33.48 -28.98 28.87
N PHE A 700 33.87 -28.43 27.71
CA PHE A 700 32.98 -27.57 26.93
C PHE A 700 31.75 -28.34 26.44
N LYS A 701 31.94 -29.59 26.00
CA LYS A 701 30.83 -30.47 25.63
C LYS A 701 29.90 -30.71 26.82
N ALA A 702 30.44 -31.00 28.00
CA ALA A 702 29.67 -31.21 29.22
C ALA A 702 28.86 -29.96 29.63
N ILE A 703 29.47 -28.77 29.57
CA ILE A 703 28.78 -27.50 29.85
C ILE A 703 27.64 -27.27 28.85
N SER A 704 27.89 -27.50 27.57
CA SER A 704 26.86 -27.36 26.52
C SER A 704 25.70 -28.34 26.69
N GLU A 705 26.00 -29.62 26.94
CA GLU A 705 25.01 -30.67 27.16
C GLU A 705 24.17 -30.41 28.42
N TYR A 706 24.79 -29.96 29.50
CA TYR A 706 24.07 -29.63 30.72
C TYR A 706 23.24 -28.36 30.57
N ALA A 707 23.82 -27.26 30.10
CA ALA A 707 23.16 -25.96 30.03
C ALA A 707 22.01 -25.94 29.00
N PHE A 708 22.18 -26.56 27.83
CA PHE A 708 21.23 -26.44 26.72
C PHE A 708 20.37 -27.69 26.47
N LYS A 709 20.72 -28.85 27.05
CA LYS A 709 20.00 -30.12 26.82
C LYS A 709 19.58 -30.84 28.09
N ASP A 710 19.88 -30.30 29.27
CA ASP A 710 19.61 -30.93 30.57
C ASP A 710 20.23 -32.35 30.68
N LEU A 711 21.45 -32.51 30.13
CA LEU A 711 22.18 -33.78 30.15
C LEU A 711 23.34 -33.71 31.15
N PRO A 712 23.34 -34.54 32.22
CA PRO A 712 24.42 -34.54 33.19
C PRO A 712 25.70 -35.15 32.60
N PRO A 713 26.89 -34.60 32.93
CA PRO A 713 28.12 -35.09 32.32
C PRO A 713 28.65 -36.35 33.04
N THR A 714 28.32 -37.52 32.48
CA THR A 714 28.65 -38.85 33.02
C THR A 714 30.05 -39.35 32.64
N TYR A 715 30.72 -38.67 31.71
CA TYR A 715 32.00 -39.09 31.11
C TYR A 715 33.20 -38.25 31.57
N LEU A 716 33.00 -37.32 32.51
CA LEU A 716 34.08 -36.51 33.08
C LEU A 716 34.86 -37.31 34.13
N SER A 717 36.17 -37.06 34.22
CA SER A 717 36.96 -37.54 35.36
C SER A 717 36.52 -36.85 36.66
N VAL A 718 37.02 -37.31 37.81
CA VAL A 718 36.73 -36.69 39.11
C VAL A 718 37.22 -35.24 39.14
N GLU A 719 38.44 -34.97 38.64
CA GLU A 719 38.99 -33.61 38.59
C GLU A 719 38.20 -32.72 37.63
N GLU A 720 37.82 -33.25 36.47
CA GLU A 720 36.97 -32.54 35.50
C GLU A 720 35.58 -32.26 36.08
N ARG A 721 35.03 -33.16 36.89
CA ARG A 721 33.74 -32.95 37.53
C ARG A 721 33.77 -31.82 38.56
N GLU A 722 34.87 -31.71 39.32
CA GLU A 722 35.05 -30.61 40.27
C GLU A 722 35.10 -29.25 39.57
N VAL A 723 35.87 -29.14 38.47
CA VAL A 723 35.93 -27.90 37.67
C VAL A 723 34.57 -27.58 37.04
N PHE A 724 33.86 -28.59 36.53
CA PHE A 724 32.50 -28.43 36.01
C PHE A 724 31.54 -27.86 37.06
N ASP A 725 31.53 -28.44 38.28
CA ASP A 725 30.68 -27.98 39.36
C ASP A 725 31.10 -26.56 39.85
N GLU A 726 32.38 -26.21 39.76
CA GLU A 726 32.85 -24.84 40.02
C GLU A 726 32.37 -23.83 38.98
N VAL A 727 32.30 -24.20 37.69
CA VAL A 727 31.77 -23.32 36.64
C VAL A 727 30.34 -22.89 36.98
N PHE A 728 29.44 -23.83 37.26
CA PHE A 728 28.04 -23.48 37.58
C PHE A 728 27.84 -22.88 38.98
N LYS A 729 28.86 -22.93 39.85
CA LYS A 729 28.88 -22.15 41.11
C LYS A 729 29.26 -20.69 40.90
N HIS A 730 30.14 -20.39 39.95
CA HIS A 730 30.70 -19.05 39.75
C HIS A 730 30.04 -18.29 38.59
N PHE A 731 29.50 -19.01 37.62
CA PHE A 731 28.94 -18.43 36.40
C PHE A 731 27.46 -18.78 36.26
N ASP A 732 26.62 -17.75 36.23
CA ASP A 732 25.32 -17.85 35.61
C ASP A 732 25.49 -17.74 34.09
N VAL A 733 25.27 -18.86 33.39
CA VAL A 733 25.42 -18.97 31.94
C VAL A 733 24.34 -18.19 31.19
N PHE A 734 23.15 -18.09 31.78
CA PHE A 734 21.99 -17.47 31.14
C PHE A 734 21.68 -16.09 31.71
N GLY A 735 22.22 -15.75 32.88
CA GLY A 735 22.04 -14.46 33.55
C GLY A 735 22.25 -13.25 32.64
N SER A 736 23.19 -13.37 31.70
CA SER A 736 23.56 -12.31 30.77
C SER A 736 22.66 -12.22 29.53
N LEU A 737 21.81 -13.22 29.28
CA LEU A 737 20.77 -13.17 28.25
C LEU A 737 19.59 -12.28 28.64
N TYR A 738 19.43 -11.98 29.93
CA TYR A 738 18.29 -11.23 30.43
C TYR A 738 18.52 -9.72 30.31
N ASP A 739 17.83 -9.10 29.35
CA ASP A 739 17.75 -7.66 29.15
C ASP A 739 16.31 -7.16 29.38
N ASN A 740 16.18 -5.90 29.74
CA ASN A 740 14.90 -5.25 29.95
C ASN A 740 14.08 -5.21 28.64
N TYR A 741 12.81 -5.62 28.72
CA TYR A 741 11.93 -5.68 27.56
C TYR A 741 11.52 -4.27 27.08
N PRO A 742 11.55 -3.96 25.77
CA PRO A 742 11.21 -2.62 25.29
C PRO A 742 9.70 -2.36 25.29
N LEU A 743 9.27 -1.31 25.99
CA LEU A 743 7.91 -0.78 25.95
C LEU A 743 7.90 0.65 25.42
N ILE A 744 7.14 0.89 24.35
CA ILE A 744 6.91 2.21 23.76
C ILE A 744 5.54 2.69 24.20
N PHE A 745 5.47 3.73 25.03
CA PHE A 745 4.22 4.38 25.41
C PHE A 745 3.91 5.52 24.43
N ILE A 746 2.63 5.67 24.08
CA ILE A 746 2.13 6.84 23.38
C ILE A 746 1.00 7.48 24.19
N THR A 747 1.00 8.80 24.30
CA THR A 747 0.03 9.51 25.16
C THR A 747 -0.52 10.77 24.51
N THR A 748 -1.81 11.04 24.76
CA THR A 748 -2.42 12.34 24.47
C THR A 748 -2.11 13.33 25.62
N PRO A 749 -2.26 14.65 25.43
CA PRO A 749 -2.03 15.63 26.49
C PRO A 749 -3.14 15.66 27.57
N ARG A 750 -4.14 14.76 27.50
CA ARG A 750 -5.20 14.71 28.51
C ARG A 750 -4.62 14.26 29.85
N LYS A 751 -4.86 15.05 30.90
CA LYS A 751 -4.39 14.76 32.27
C LYS A 751 -4.67 13.32 32.76
N ARG A 752 -5.85 12.77 32.45
CA ARG A 752 -6.19 11.38 32.82
C ARG A 752 -5.28 10.36 32.12
N ASP A 753 -4.99 10.57 30.84
CA ASP A 753 -4.17 9.66 30.04
C ASP A 753 -2.71 9.74 30.50
N ILE A 754 -2.21 10.96 30.77
CA ILE A 754 -0.90 11.21 31.37
C ILE A 754 -0.76 10.45 32.70
N ASN A 755 -1.70 10.63 33.63
CA ASN A 755 -1.65 9.98 34.94
C ASN A 755 -1.66 8.45 34.84
N LEU A 756 -2.49 7.90 33.95
CA LEU A 756 -2.53 6.46 33.69
C LEU A 756 -1.20 5.97 33.15
N ASN A 757 -0.62 6.66 32.16
CA ASN A 757 0.67 6.29 31.60
C ASN A 757 1.81 6.38 32.62
N ILE A 758 1.87 7.41 33.47
CA ILE A 758 2.85 7.51 34.56
C ILE A 758 2.73 6.30 35.51
N SER A 759 1.51 5.94 35.90
CA SER A 759 1.28 4.78 36.76
C SER A 759 1.76 3.49 36.10
N GLN A 760 1.48 3.31 34.81
CA GLN A 760 1.93 2.13 34.06
C GLN A 760 3.45 2.10 33.90
N ILE A 761 4.07 3.21 33.51
CA ILE A 761 5.53 3.34 33.35
C ILE A 761 6.25 2.94 34.64
N ASN A 762 5.83 3.50 35.78
CA ASN A 762 6.43 3.17 37.08
C ASN A 762 6.24 1.69 37.45
N THR A 763 5.10 1.11 37.09
CA THR A 763 4.82 -0.31 37.33
C THR A 763 5.70 -1.23 36.47
N HIS A 764 5.90 -0.89 35.20
CA HIS A 764 6.61 -1.76 34.27
C HIS A 764 8.13 -1.63 34.38
N LYS A 765 8.69 -0.44 34.60
CA LYS A 765 10.15 -0.27 34.71
C LYS A 765 10.75 -1.09 35.86
N ILE A 766 10.08 -1.16 37.01
CA ILE A 766 10.53 -1.98 38.16
C ILE A 766 10.42 -3.50 37.90
N ARG A 767 9.73 -3.91 36.83
CA ARG A 767 9.55 -5.32 36.43
C ARG A 767 10.49 -5.73 35.29
N GLY A 768 11.42 -4.86 34.91
CA GLY A 768 12.39 -5.15 33.85
C GLY A 768 11.95 -4.70 32.47
N ALA A 769 11.48 -3.44 32.36
CA ALA A 769 11.13 -2.81 31.10
C ALA A 769 12.06 -1.62 30.80
N ASN A 770 12.51 -1.51 29.56
CA ASN A 770 13.09 -0.28 29.01
C ASN A 770 11.93 0.58 28.48
N VAL A 771 11.91 1.87 28.82
CA VAL A 771 10.72 2.71 28.58
C VAL A 771 11.02 3.80 27.56
N TYR A 772 10.28 3.78 26.47
CA TYR A 772 10.30 4.81 25.44
C TYR A 772 8.94 5.50 25.43
N LEU A 773 8.90 6.83 25.31
CA LEU A 773 7.66 7.59 25.34
C LEU A 773 7.59 8.58 24.18
N ILE A 774 6.45 8.61 23.48
CA ILE A 774 6.11 9.63 22.48
C ILE A 774 4.96 10.46 23.03
N ALA A 775 5.24 11.73 23.30
CA ALA A 775 4.33 12.60 24.04
C ALA A 775 4.66 14.09 23.82
N GLU A 776 3.68 14.96 24.08
CA GLU A 776 3.98 16.39 24.27
C GLU A 776 4.90 16.57 25.47
N ASP A 777 5.64 17.68 25.50
CA ASP A 777 6.56 17.97 26.60
C ASP A 777 5.83 18.12 27.95
N ASN A 778 6.18 17.26 28.92
CA ASN A 778 5.58 17.23 30.25
C ASN A 778 6.60 16.73 31.31
N ASN A 779 6.78 17.51 32.37
CA ASN A 779 7.78 17.23 33.40
C ASN A 779 7.51 15.92 34.16
N ASP A 780 6.26 15.65 34.53
CA ASP A 780 5.89 14.45 35.29
C ASP A 780 6.16 13.17 34.46
N LEU A 781 5.87 13.23 33.16
CA LEU A 781 6.20 12.14 32.23
C LEU A 781 7.71 11.97 32.06
N ARG A 782 8.46 13.06 31.92
CA ARG A 782 9.93 13.01 31.83
C ARG A 782 10.55 12.40 33.08
N GLU A 783 10.08 12.78 34.26
CA GLU A 783 10.54 12.21 35.52
C GLU A 783 10.19 10.72 35.60
N ALA A 784 8.94 10.35 35.27
CA ALA A 784 8.50 8.96 35.29
C ALA A 784 9.35 8.05 34.38
N VAL A 785 9.73 8.55 33.20
CA VAL A 785 10.54 7.81 32.22
C VAL A 785 12.03 7.82 32.55
N SER A 786 12.61 8.93 33.03
CA SER A 786 14.07 9.04 33.20
C SER A 786 14.59 8.46 34.52
N VAL A 787 13.78 8.43 35.58
CA VAL A 787 14.21 7.90 36.87
C VAL A 787 14.31 6.37 36.81
N ALA A 788 15.54 5.86 36.89
CA ALA A 788 15.81 4.43 36.91
C ALA A 788 15.22 3.74 38.16
N PRO A 789 14.73 2.49 38.05
CA PRO A 789 14.37 1.69 39.21
C PRO A 789 15.63 1.31 40.02
N SER A 790 15.49 1.03 41.31
CA SER A 790 16.62 0.70 42.21
C SER A 790 17.25 -0.68 41.97
N MET A 791 16.98 -1.35 40.85
CA MET A 791 17.38 -2.73 40.53
C MET A 791 18.63 -2.76 39.64
N ALA A 792 19.42 -3.84 39.73
CA ALA A 792 20.78 -3.97 39.20
C ALA A 792 20.93 -4.17 37.67
N TYR A 793 19.89 -3.92 36.86
CA TYR A 793 19.97 -4.02 35.39
C TYR A 793 20.08 -2.63 34.76
N PRO A 794 20.87 -2.46 33.67
CA PRO A 794 20.96 -1.18 32.99
C PRO A 794 19.59 -0.79 32.40
N TYR A 795 18.98 0.24 32.99
CA TYR A 795 17.71 0.81 32.53
C TYR A 795 17.96 1.78 31.38
N LYS A 796 17.34 1.51 30.22
CA LYS A 796 17.35 2.41 29.06
C LYS A 796 15.99 3.09 28.93
N TYR A 797 16.04 4.34 28.50
CA TYR A 797 14.83 5.10 28.22
C TYR A 797 14.99 6.03 27.03
N GLY A 798 13.86 6.51 26.50
CA GLY A 798 13.82 7.56 25.50
C GLY A 798 12.53 8.37 25.59
N TYR A 799 12.61 9.65 25.22
CA TYR A 799 11.47 10.54 25.16
C TYR A 799 11.52 11.25 23.81
N ILE A 800 10.53 11.02 22.95
CA ILE A 800 10.37 11.74 21.69
C ILE A 800 9.33 12.83 21.92
N THR A 801 9.79 14.07 21.88
CA THR A 801 9.02 15.25 22.26
C THR A 801 8.26 15.76 21.03
N ILE A 802 6.96 15.49 20.95
CA ILE A 802 6.13 16.04 19.87
C ILE A 802 5.74 17.50 20.16
N PRO A 803 5.45 18.30 19.12
CA PRO A 803 4.96 19.67 19.30
C PRO A 803 3.70 19.74 20.15
N ARG A 804 3.57 20.80 20.95
CA ARG A 804 2.33 21.08 21.69
C ARG A 804 1.22 21.37 20.70
N THR A 805 0.10 20.67 20.86
CA THR A 805 -1.05 20.79 19.97
C THR A 805 -2.17 21.65 20.55
N ASP A 806 -2.14 21.91 21.86
CA ASP A 806 -3.22 22.53 22.65
C ASP A 806 -4.58 21.84 22.47
N SER A 807 -4.57 20.58 22.03
CA SER A 807 -5.76 19.82 21.65
C SER A 807 -5.74 18.42 22.25
N LYS A 808 -6.92 17.91 22.62
CA LYS A 808 -7.06 16.53 23.14
C LYS A 808 -6.99 15.46 22.05
N ILE A 809 -7.03 15.86 20.79
CA ILE A 809 -7.16 14.95 19.63
C ILE A 809 -5.99 15.12 18.67
N LEU A 810 -5.56 16.36 18.37
CA LEU A 810 -4.59 16.60 17.30
C LEU A 810 -3.22 15.95 17.51
N SER A 811 -2.81 15.65 18.76
CA SER A 811 -1.55 14.95 19.05
C SER A 811 -1.43 13.61 18.32
N ILE A 812 -2.55 12.98 17.95
CA ILE A 812 -2.58 11.74 17.17
C ILE A 812 -1.82 11.88 15.85
N PHE A 813 -1.98 13.00 15.13
CA PHE A 813 -1.32 13.21 13.84
C PHE A 813 0.21 13.24 14.00
N SER A 814 0.72 13.96 15.01
CA SER A 814 2.16 13.99 15.32
C SER A 814 2.70 12.63 15.78
N ILE A 815 1.97 11.93 16.66
CA ILE A 815 2.38 10.59 17.13
C ILE A 815 2.46 9.59 15.97
N THR A 816 1.49 9.61 15.06
CA THR A 816 1.49 8.75 13.86
C THR A 816 2.73 8.99 13.01
N VAL A 817 3.07 10.26 12.74
CA VAL A 817 4.26 10.62 11.96
C VAL A 817 5.54 10.12 12.63
N VAL A 818 5.68 10.32 13.95
CA VAL A 818 6.84 9.81 14.71
C VAL A 818 6.95 8.29 14.63
N LEU A 819 5.83 7.56 14.77
CA LEU A 819 5.84 6.09 14.69
C LEU A 819 6.25 5.59 13.31
N GLN A 820 5.81 6.25 12.24
CA GLN A 820 6.21 5.93 10.87
C GLN A 820 7.70 6.24 10.64
N MET A 821 8.19 7.40 11.13
CA MET A 821 9.62 7.74 11.09
C MET A 821 10.46 6.74 11.89
N LEU A 822 10.01 6.33 13.07
CA LEU A 822 10.70 5.36 13.92
C LEU A 822 10.85 4.02 13.18
N ALA A 823 9.76 3.50 12.62
CA ALA A 823 9.79 2.28 11.81
C ALA A 823 10.74 2.43 10.61
N PHE A 824 10.70 3.56 9.90
CA PHE A 824 11.58 3.84 8.77
C PHE A 824 13.06 3.83 9.17
N LYS A 825 13.43 4.56 10.24
CA LYS A 825 14.80 4.61 10.75
C LYS A 825 15.30 3.26 11.24
N MET A 826 14.46 2.51 11.94
CA MET A 826 14.78 1.14 12.36
C MET A 826 15.00 0.21 11.16
N SER A 827 14.16 0.32 10.12
CA SER A 827 14.29 -0.47 8.89
C SER A 827 15.62 -0.20 8.18
N LEU A 828 15.99 1.08 8.00
CA LEU A 828 17.28 1.44 7.39
C LEU A 828 18.46 0.88 8.17
N LYS A 829 18.47 1.02 9.50
CA LYS A 829 19.54 0.50 10.34
C LYS A 829 19.66 -1.02 10.23
N LYS A 830 18.54 -1.73 10.30
CA LYS A 830 18.52 -3.19 10.22
C LYS A 830 18.88 -3.70 8.83
N MET A 831 18.42 -3.03 7.78
CA MET A 831 18.79 -3.33 6.39
C MET A 831 20.30 -3.17 6.20
N HIS A 832 20.88 -2.02 6.55
CA HIS A 832 22.34 -1.82 6.46
C HIS A 832 23.14 -2.81 7.31
N PHE A 833 22.64 -3.16 8.50
CA PHE A 833 23.24 -4.20 9.34
C PHE A 833 23.27 -5.56 8.63
N MET A 834 22.15 -5.96 8.01
CA MET A 834 21.99 -7.23 7.30
C MET A 834 22.76 -7.27 5.97
N ASP A 835 22.76 -6.17 5.22
CA ASP A 835 23.52 -6.00 3.98
C ASP A 835 25.02 -6.16 4.22
N ARG A 836 25.54 -5.52 5.28
CA ARG A 836 26.96 -5.64 5.67
C ARG A 836 27.34 -7.08 6.03
N LEU A 837 26.39 -7.88 6.50
CA LEU A 837 26.58 -9.30 6.80
C LEU A 837 26.27 -10.22 5.61
N GLU A 838 25.96 -9.65 4.44
CA GLU A 838 25.65 -10.37 3.19
C GLU A 838 24.48 -11.38 3.35
N ILE A 839 23.51 -11.07 4.23
CA ILE A 839 22.34 -11.93 4.46
C ILE A 839 21.38 -11.80 3.28
N ALA A 840 21.44 -12.73 2.32
CA ALA A 840 20.58 -12.70 1.15
C ALA A 840 19.08 -12.78 1.52
N SER A 841 18.25 -12.02 0.80
CA SER A 841 16.77 -12.07 0.90
C SER A 841 16.21 -11.87 2.32
N HIS A 842 16.90 -11.07 3.14
CA HIS A 842 16.52 -10.81 4.53
C HIS A 842 15.17 -10.09 4.68
N GLY A 843 14.68 -9.41 3.63
CA GLY A 843 13.31 -8.90 3.54
C GLY A 843 13.01 -7.60 4.30
N VAL A 844 14.02 -7.00 4.94
CA VAL A 844 13.92 -5.69 5.60
C VAL A 844 14.12 -4.62 4.55
N HIS A 845 13.06 -3.93 4.14
CA HIS A 845 13.17 -2.82 3.19
C HIS A 845 12.03 -1.81 3.45
N PRO A 846 12.29 -0.49 3.43
CA PRO A 846 11.25 0.52 3.62
C PRO A 846 10.11 0.47 2.59
N ASP A 847 10.44 0.32 1.32
CA ASP A 847 9.44 0.32 0.23
C ASP A 847 8.84 -1.05 -0.10
N VAL A 848 9.65 -2.11 -0.08
CA VAL A 848 9.31 -3.44 -0.60
C VAL A 848 9.69 -4.56 0.37
N PRO A 849 9.18 -4.54 1.62
CA PRO A 849 9.48 -5.59 2.58
C PRO A 849 8.93 -6.94 2.09
N LYS A 850 9.61 -8.02 2.51
CA LYS A 850 9.23 -9.38 2.13
C LYS A 850 7.84 -9.74 2.68
N ASN A 851 7.03 -10.44 1.89
CA ASN A 851 5.72 -10.96 2.29
C ASN A 851 4.69 -9.89 2.72
N VAL A 852 4.87 -8.59 2.39
CA VAL A 852 3.81 -7.57 2.47
C VAL A 852 3.38 -7.07 1.09
N SER A 853 2.07 -6.94 0.84
CA SER A 853 1.55 -6.42 -0.44
C SER A 853 0.38 -5.46 -0.25
N LYS A 854 0.33 -4.42 -1.11
CA LYS A 854 -0.76 -3.43 -1.15
C LYS A 854 -2.12 -3.99 -1.51
N SER A 855 -2.14 -5.12 -2.19
CA SER A 855 -3.33 -5.72 -2.71
C SER A 855 -3.15 -7.23 -2.64
N ILE A 856 -3.84 -7.83 -1.69
CA ILE A 856 -4.06 -9.27 -1.71
C ILE A 856 -5.55 -9.40 -2.00
N THR A 857 -5.86 -9.71 -3.26
CA THR A 857 -7.15 -10.27 -3.64
C THR A 857 -7.10 -11.74 -3.23
N VAL A 858 -7.56 -12.06 -2.01
CA VAL A 858 -7.84 -13.43 -1.60
C VAL A 858 -9.31 -13.68 -1.93
N ASP A 859 -9.59 -14.68 -2.76
CA ASP A 859 -10.95 -15.17 -3.06
C ASP A 859 -11.34 -16.26 -2.06
#